data_AF-A0A937KB93-F1
#
_entry.id   AF-A0A937KB93-F1
#
_cell.length_a   1.000
_cell.length_b   1.000
_cell.length_c   1.000
_cell.angle_alpha   90.00
_cell.angle_beta   90.00
_cell.angle_gamma   90.00
#
_symmetry.space_group_name_H-M   'P 1'
#
loop_
_entity.id
_entity.type
_entity.pdbx_description
1 polymer ?
#
loop_
_entity_poly.entity_id
_entity_poly.type
_entity_poly.pdbx_seq_one_letter_code
_entity_poly.pdbx_strand_id
1 'polypeptide(L)'
;MQYISKYRLDHFAVVLILIFAILMSSGQLLAGELDCNGVSVWSASQVYTGGEEVQYNGNKYRANYWTQNNNPEQYSDPYEHWTNLGPCGGGGTNQPPSVSLTSPANGATYTEGDNIQIQATASDSNGSVSRVEFYQGSTKLGEDNTSPYSFTLNNASVGSFTFTAKAFDNEGASKTSSAVSVTVSGSGGDSCSGLPQYVAGNVYSQDQEVQNINKKYRCNVPGWCSSNAAWAYAPGEGQHWQDAWTYLSECGGGGDDNENPSVSITSPVNGSTYTAGDNVTITANASDTDGTVSKVEFFRNGSKIGEDTTSPYEINWVSLAGNYSLTAKATDNDGGATTSESVSIIVESTGGGGGDLPKRLMVGYWHNFNNGSGTLKLRDVSDKWDVINIAFAEPSTPSGSNMTFTPDPAIYPSIQEFKDDVALLKSRGKKVLISIGGANGAIDVSSSADAQAFSSSMISLINEYGFSGMDIDLEGSSLSLVSGDTDFRNPTSPKIVHFIAGAQTVINSFSSDFILSMAPETAFVQGGYSTYAGAYGAYLPVIYAFRNQMDYIHVQHYNSGCMLGLDGRCYSQSTPDFHVAMAEMLLQGFPVASNPTSFPALRADQVAIGLPAAPAAAGGGYTTPANVYKALDYLIKGTPFRGNYTLINSSGYANFRGLMTWSINWDIANGYEFSNSYRPYLDALDAASIARIASEEEQPVSAVDKAIGGYPNPFVHGATVDFHVERSGYTSLVVYDNVGKRVTVFMDGVLESGHHSVEWNAGTIPSGVYFLQLTAEDGKVTNYKMYKE
;
A
#
# COMPACT_ATOMS: atom_id res chain seq x y z
N MET A 1 81.90 8.73 15.80
CA MET A 1 82.45 7.41 15.41
C MET A 1 81.27 6.50 15.12
N GLN A 2 81.15 6.07 13.86
CA GLN A 2 81.20 4.65 13.43
C GLN A 2 79.89 3.87 13.74
N TYR A 3 78.99 3.68 12.75
CA TYR A 3 78.99 2.62 11.70
C TYR A 3 78.54 1.27 12.31
N ILE A 4 77.48 0.54 11.89
CA ILE A 4 77.07 -0.07 10.59
C ILE A 4 75.85 -0.98 10.95
N SER A 5 74.87 -1.39 10.13
CA SER A 5 74.33 -1.04 8.79
C SER A 5 73.02 -1.86 8.53
N LYS A 6 72.21 -1.51 7.50
CA LYS A 6 71.42 -2.42 6.59
C LYS A 6 70.64 -3.60 7.22
N TYR A 7 69.33 -3.86 7.02
CA TYR A 7 68.35 -3.69 5.91
C TYR A 7 66.95 -4.10 6.49
N ARG A 8 65.74 -3.81 5.97
CA ARG A 8 65.18 -2.93 4.90
C ARG A 8 64.09 -2.03 5.57
N LEU A 9 63.40 -1.05 4.98
CA LEU A 9 62.47 -0.97 3.82
C LEU A 9 61.45 -2.13 3.69
N ASP A 10 60.28 -1.99 4.32
CA ASP A 10 58.98 -1.72 3.65
C ASP A 10 57.85 -1.65 4.71
N HIS A 11 56.74 -0.94 4.42
CA HIS A 11 55.54 -0.73 5.28
C HIS A 11 55.53 0.40 6.33
N PHE A 12 56.07 1.59 6.02
CA PHE A 12 55.72 2.83 6.77
C PHE A 12 55.51 4.03 5.83
N ALA A 13 54.43 4.00 5.03
CA ALA A 13 54.03 5.08 4.14
C ALA A 13 52.51 5.10 3.84
N VAL A 14 51.64 4.93 4.86
CA VAL A 14 50.17 4.98 4.70
C VAL A 14 49.44 5.81 5.77
N VAL A 15 50.07 6.19 6.89
CA VAL A 15 49.37 6.83 8.04
C VAL A 15 49.96 8.21 8.39
N LEU A 16 50.12 9.09 7.40
CA LEU A 16 50.53 10.49 7.65
C LEU A 16 49.86 11.53 6.73
N ILE A 17 48.68 11.22 6.17
CA ILE A 17 47.79 12.19 5.49
C ILE A 17 46.36 11.97 6.03
N LEU A 18 46.14 12.24 7.33
CA LEU A 18 44.79 12.20 7.95
C LEU A 18 44.68 12.93 9.30
N ILE A 19 45.67 13.75 9.69
CA ILE A 19 45.70 14.48 10.98
C ILE A 19 46.02 15.96 10.77
N PHE A 20 45.38 16.60 9.76
CA PHE A 20 45.45 18.04 9.55
C PHE A 20 44.19 18.63 8.88
N ALA A 21 43.02 18.05 9.16
CA ALA A 21 41.73 18.48 8.61
C ALA A 21 40.56 18.43 9.63
N ILE A 22 40.84 18.38 10.94
CA ILE A 22 39.82 18.39 12.00
C ILE A 22 40.28 19.34 13.13
N LEU A 23 40.31 20.64 12.84
CA LEU A 23 40.45 21.74 13.84
C LEU A 23 40.23 23.13 13.22
N MET A 24 39.23 23.26 12.33
CA MET A 24 38.73 24.56 11.84
C MET A 24 37.21 24.54 11.62
N SER A 25 36.46 24.49 12.71
CA SER A 25 35.17 25.20 12.80
C SER A 25 34.94 25.59 14.25
N SER A 26 34.88 26.90 14.48
CA SER A 26 34.35 27.49 15.70
C SER A 26 32.93 26.96 15.95
N GLY A 27 32.62 26.63 17.21
CA GLY A 27 31.26 26.25 17.57
C GLY A 27 30.28 27.38 17.27
N GLN A 28 29.51 27.23 16.19
CA GLN A 28 28.22 27.88 16.08
C GLN A 28 27.26 27.05 16.93
N LEU A 29 26.71 27.67 17.97
CA LEU A 29 25.41 27.25 18.48
C LEU A 29 24.44 27.39 17.31
N LEU A 30 24.01 26.26 16.73
CA LEU A 30 22.84 26.26 15.87
C LEU A 30 21.67 26.66 16.76
N ALA A 31 21.16 27.87 16.56
CA ALA A 31 19.86 28.25 17.10
C ALA A 31 18.85 27.29 16.48
N GLY A 32 18.18 26.49 17.31
CA GLY A 32 17.16 25.57 16.85
C GLY A 32 16.06 26.36 16.14
N GLU A 33 15.73 25.95 14.93
CA GLU A 33 14.63 26.52 14.15
C GLU A 33 13.29 26.35 14.89
N LEU A 34 12.43 27.35 14.76
CA LEU A 34 11.17 27.45 15.50
C LEU A 34 9.97 27.10 14.64
N ASP A 35 8.99 26.43 15.25
CA ASP A 35 7.69 26.24 14.63
C ASP A 35 6.92 27.58 14.55
N CYS A 36 6.55 27.93 13.31
CA CYS A 36 5.81 29.12 12.94
C CYS A 36 4.41 28.79 12.40
N ASN A 37 3.96 27.54 12.45
CA ASN A 37 2.60 27.17 12.07
C ASN A 37 1.57 27.93 12.92
N GLY A 38 0.62 28.57 12.26
CA GLY A 38 -0.40 29.42 12.91
C GLY A 38 0.08 30.81 13.36
N VAL A 39 1.35 31.17 13.18
CA VAL A 39 1.89 32.49 13.52
C VAL A 39 1.62 33.48 12.39
N SER A 40 0.98 34.62 12.70
CA SER A 40 0.59 35.60 11.68
C SER A 40 1.80 36.35 11.07
N VAL A 41 1.74 36.64 9.78
CA VAL A 41 2.75 37.49 9.12
C VAL A 41 2.66 38.92 9.65
N TRP A 42 3.81 39.56 9.91
CA TRP A 42 3.83 40.95 10.37
C TRP A 42 3.27 41.91 9.33
N SER A 43 2.47 42.88 9.79
CA SER A 43 1.86 43.94 8.99
C SER A 43 2.12 45.32 9.58
N ALA A 44 2.61 46.24 8.75
CA ALA A 44 2.87 47.63 9.11
C ALA A 44 1.64 48.38 9.66
N SER A 45 0.43 48.02 9.21
CA SER A 45 -0.82 48.67 9.64
C SER A 45 -1.41 48.09 10.93
N GLN A 46 -0.97 46.91 11.36
CA GLN A 46 -1.50 46.22 12.53
C GLN A 46 -0.82 46.70 13.82
N VAL A 47 -1.61 46.80 14.89
CA VAL A 47 -1.13 47.04 16.26
C VAL A 47 -0.85 45.71 16.91
N TYR A 48 0.30 45.59 17.56
CA TYR A 48 0.72 44.42 18.33
C TYR A 48 0.94 44.79 19.79
N THR A 49 0.56 43.90 20.71
CA THR A 49 0.78 44.06 22.16
C THR A 49 1.85 43.10 22.69
N GLY A 50 2.41 43.42 23.86
CA GLY A 50 3.56 42.69 24.42
C GLY A 50 3.25 41.21 24.65
N GLY A 51 4.06 40.34 24.04
CA GLY A 51 3.89 38.89 24.04
C GLY A 51 3.36 38.31 22.73
N GLU A 52 2.78 39.11 21.83
CA GLU A 52 2.30 38.63 20.53
C GLU A 52 3.45 38.22 19.60
N GLU A 53 3.26 37.13 18.86
CA GLU A 53 4.26 36.55 17.96
C GLU A 53 3.88 36.75 16.50
N VAL A 54 4.86 37.10 15.66
CA VAL A 54 4.72 37.30 14.22
C VAL A 54 5.87 36.67 13.45
N GLN A 55 5.65 36.39 12.17
CA GLN A 55 6.71 36.00 11.23
C GLN A 55 7.04 37.11 10.23
N TYR A 56 8.32 37.30 9.93
CA TYR A 56 8.81 38.27 8.94
C TYR A 56 10.17 37.81 8.38
N ASN A 57 10.36 37.86 7.05
CA ASN A 57 11.60 37.43 6.36
C ASN A 57 12.18 36.09 6.86
N GLY A 58 11.32 35.08 7.06
CA GLY A 58 11.74 33.74 7.49
C GLY A 58 12.15 33.62 8.97
N ASN A 59 12.01 34.67 9.78
CA ASN A 59 12.29 34.64 11.22
C ASN A 59 11.00 34.87 12.05
N LYS A 60 10.98 34.30 13.25
CA LYS A 60 9.91 34.49 14.24
C LYS A 60 10.29 35.61 15.21
N TYR A 61 9.38 36.53 15.46
CA TYR A 61 9.57 37.66 16.37
C TYR A 61 8.47 37.71 17.41
N ARG A 62 8.78 38.22 18.60
CA ARG A 62 7.80 38.50 19.66
C ARG A 62 7.82 39.98 20.04
N ALA A 63 6.67 40.62 20.10
CA ALA A 63 6.56 42.01 20.54
C ALA A 63 6.94 42.12 22.03
N ASN A 64 7.86 43.02 22.37
CA ASN A 64 8.28 43.25 23.76
C ASN A 64 7.28 44.13 24.52
N TYR A 65 6.61 45.03 23.81
CA TYR A 65 5.59 45.95 24.29
C TYR A 65 4.75 46.46 23.11
N TRP A 66 3.84 47.40 23.34
CA TRP A 66 2.97 47.96 22.29
C TRP A 66 3.77 48.50 21.10
N THR A 67 3.40 48.09 19.88
CA THR A 67 4.09 48.52 18.64
C THR A 67 3.17 48.49 17.42
N GLN A 68 3.39 49.40 16.48
CA GLN A 68 2.73 49.48 15.17
C GLN A 68 3.72 50.10 14.18
N ASN A 69 3.74 49.62 12.92
CA ASN A 69 4.62 50.11 11.84
C ASN A 69 6.16 50.01 12.08
N ASN A 70 6.62 49.51 13.24
CA ASN A 70 8.04 49.22 13.47
C ASN A 70 8.36 47.81 12.95
N ASN A 71 9.19 47.74 11.90
CA ASN A 71 9.58 46.49 11.22
C ASN A 71 10.34 45.52 12.17
N PRO A 72 9.95 44.23 12.29
CA PRO A 72 10.58 43.31 13.23
C PRO A 72 12.07 43.07 12.99
N GLU A 73 12.51 42.96 11.74
CA GLU A 73 13.92 42.75 11.42
C GLU A 73 14.78 43.98 11.78
N GLN A 74 14.24 45.19 11.61
CA GLN A 74 14.96 46.44 11.87
C GLN A 74 14.95 46.88 13.34
N TYR A 75 14.01 46.38 14.15
CA TYR A 75 13.78 46.83 15.54
C TYR A 75 13.72 45.67 16.54
N SER A 76 14.65 44.72 16.45
CA SER A 76 14.66 43.46 17.23
C SER A 76 15.80 43.29 18.24
N ASP A 77 16.55 44.36 18.55
CA ASP A 77 17.58 44.31 19.60
C ASP A 77 16.98 44.13 21.01
N PRO A 78 17.76 43.67 22.02
CA PRO A 78 17.26 43.31 23.36
C PRO A 78 16.55 44.40 24.18
N TYR A 79 16.50 45.64 23.68
CA TYR A 79 15.84 46.80 24.30
C TYR A 79 14.81 47.48 23.39
N GLU A 80 14.50 46.89 22.23
CA GLU A 80 13.63 47.48 21.22
C GLU A 80 12.23 46.84 21.18
N HIS A 81 11.45 47.12 20.12
CA HIS A 81 10.05 46.75 20.01
C HIS A 81 9.82 45.24 19.87
N TRP A 82 10.78 44.52 19.32
CA TRP A 82 10.70 43.09 19.04
C TRP A 82 11.86 42.32 19.71
N THR A 83 11.65 41.06 20.02
CA THR A 83 12.72 40.08 20.22
C THR A 83 12.72 39.17 19.00
N ASN A 84 13.86 39.05 18.30
CA ASN A 84 14.05 37.97 17.32
C ASN A 84 14.22 36.66 18.08
N LEU A 85 13.32 35.70 17.85
CA LEU A 85 13.35 34.38 18.50
C LEU A 85 14.21 33.38 17.72
N GLY A 86 14.42 33.60 16.42
CA GLY A 86 15.18 32.73 15.52
C GLY A 86 14.46 32.44 14.20
N PRO A 87 15.11 31.69 13.30
CA PRO A 87 14.53 31.26 12.02
C PRO A 87 13.29 30.38 12.21
N CYS A 88 12.30 30.59 11.35
CA CYS A 88 11.16 29.69 11.18
C CYS A 88 11.59 28.48 10.37
N GLY A 89 11.57 27.30 10.98
CA GLY A 89 11.86 26.04 10.32
C GLY A 89 11.11 24.91 11.01
N GLY A 90 10.09 24.40 10.34
CA GLY A 90 9.33 23.23 10.77
C GLY A 90 9.88 21.97 10.11
N GLY A 91 9.87 20.85 10.84
CA GLY A 91 10.35 19.55 10.37
C GLY A 91 9.49 18.91 9.27
N GLY A 92 9.39 19.56 8.11
CA GLY A 92 8.95 18.96 6.86
C GLY A 92 10.16 18.48 6.06
N THR A 93 10.04 17.30 5.42
CA THR A 93 11.00 16.87 4.41
C THR A 93 11.03 17.85 3.24
N ASN A 94 12.21 18.24 2.73
CA ASN A 94 12.34 19.09 1.55
C ASN A 94 11.42 18.60 0.41
N GLN A 95 10.52 19.46 -0.07
CA GLN A 95 9.63 19.11 -1.18
C GLN A 95 10.27 19.53 -2.50
N PRO A 96 10.21 18.68 -3.55
CA PRO A 96 10.81 19.00 -4.82
C PRO A 96 10.03 20.13 -5.54
N PRO A 97 10.73 20.99 -6.30
CA PRO A 97 10.14 22.17 -6.94
C PRO A 97 9.06 21.81 -7.95
N SER A 98 8.14 22.72 -8.24
CA SER A 98 7.24 22.63 -9.40
C SER A 98 7.94 23.11 -10.67
N VAL A 99 7.66 22.48 -11.81
CA VAL A 99 8.17 22.89 -13.13
C VAL A 99 7.20 22.51 -14.26
N SER A 100 7.04 23.42 -15.22
CA SER A 100 6.24 23.21 -16.44
C SER A 100 6.86 23.90 -17.63
N LEU A 101 6.82 23.25 -18.80
CA LEU A 101 7.15 23.89 -20.07
C LEU A 101 6.02 24.85 -20.49
N THR A 102 6.39 26.06 -20.89
CA THR A 102 5.48 27.08 -21.44
C THR A 102 5.67 27.30 -22.94
N SER A 103 6.77 26.78 -23.50
CA SER A 103 7.07 26.76 -24.93
C SER A 103 8.05 25.62 -25.23
N PRO A 104 7.98 24.93 -26.38
CA PRO A 104 6.92 25.02 -27.39
C PRO A 104 5.55 24.54 -26.87
N ALA A 105 4.48 24.70 -27.67
CA ALA A 105 3.19 24.10 -27.35
C ALA A 105 3.18 22.60 -27.70
N ASN A 106 2.39 21.79 -26.99
CA ASN A 106 2.29 20.36 -27.31
C ASN A 106 1.62 20.15 -28.68
N GLY A 107 2.24 19.36 -29.54
CA GLY A 107 1.83 19.17 -30.94
C GLY A 107 2.29 20.28 -31.88
N ALA A 108 3.16 21.20 -31.45
CA ALA A 108 3.68 22.24 -32.33
C ALA A 108 4.48 21.64 -33.50
N THR A 109 4.30 22.21 -34.69
CA THR A 109 5.01 21.82 -35.90
C THR A 109 6.04 22.87 -36.30
N TYR A 110 7.15 22.39 -36.85
CA TYR A 110 8.29 23.17 -37.30
C TYR A 110 8.80 22.60 -38.64
N THR A 111 9.64 23.35 -39.33
CA THR A 111 10.33 22.93 -40.54
C THR A 111 11.82 22.67 -40.28
N GLU A 112 12.43 21.80 -41.09
CA GLU A 112 13.86 21.50 -41.00
C GLU A 112 14.71 22.79 -41.04
N GLY A 113 15.59 22.95 -40.06
CA GLY A 113 16.43 24.13 -39.89
C GLY A 113 15.85 25.21 -38.98
N ASP A 114 14.60 25.08 -38.50
CA ASP A 114 14.04 26.03 -37.53
C ASP A 114 14.76 26.02 -36.19
N ASN A 115 14.77 27.17 -35.52
CA ASN A 115 15.23 27.31 -34.13
C ASN A 115 14.03 27.17 -33.18
N ILE A 116 14.06 26.18 -32.30
CA ILE A 116 12.98 25.90 -31.34
C ILE A 116 13.35 26.49 -29.98
N GLN A 117 12.57 27.47 -29.52
CA GLN A 117 12.72 28.06 -28.19
C GLN A 117 11.93 27.25 -27.17
N ILE A 118 12.64 26.67 -26.20
CA ILE A 118 12.11 25.90 -25.08
C ILE A 118 12.11 26.83 -23.86
N GLN A 119 10.98 26.97 -23.19
CA GLN A 119 10.82 27.86 -22.03
C GLN A 119 10.10 27.14 -20.90
N ALA A 120 10.49 27.42 -19.66
CA ALA A 120 9.90 26.80 -18.48
C ALA A 120 9.60 27.81 -17.36
N THR A 121 8.51 27.58 -16.66
CA THR A 121 8.24 28.16 -15.34
C THR A 121 8.55 27.12 -14.28
N ALA A 122 9.28 27.54 -13.24
CA ALA A 122 9.57 26.72 -12.07
C ALA A 122 9.47 27.55 -10.79
N SER A 123 9.01 26.93 -9.71
CA SER A 123 8.87 27.57 -8.40
C SER A 123 8.98 26.53 -7.29
N ASP A 124 9.40 26.95 -6.10
CA ASP A 124 9.52 26.08 -4.94
C ASP A 124 8.65 26.62 -3.80
N SER A 125 8.06 25.71 -3.02
CA SER A 125 7.13 26.03 -1.92
C SER A 125 7.79 26.14 -0.54
N ASN A 126 8.97 25.54 -0.35
CA ASN A 126 9.71 25.55 0.91
C ASN A 126 11.17 26.03 0.77
N GLY A 127 11.61 26.31 -0.45
CA GLY A 127 12.93 26.86 -0.75
C GLY A 127 12.94 27.73 -2.00
N SER A 128 13.92 27.51 -2.88
CA SER A 128 14.18 28.27 -4.10
C SER A 128 14.74 27.36 -5.19
N VAL A 129 14.36 27.62 -6.44
CA VAL A 129 14.86 26.86 -7.59
C VAL A 129 16.31 27.27 -7.88
N SER A 130 17.24 26.32 -7.80
CA SER A 130 18.68 26.53 -8.05
C SER A 130 19.03 26.48 -9.55
N ARG A 131 18.35 25.62 -10.33
CA ARG A 131 18.43 25.58 -11.80
C ARG A 131 17.31 24.79 -12.47
N VAL A 132 17.15 24.99 -13.77
CA VAL A 132 16.30 24.18 -14.66
C VAL A 132 17.13 23.60 -15.79
N GLU A 133 17.08 22.27 -15.96
CA GLU A 133 17.76 21.53 -17.03
C GLU A 133 16.76 21.16 -18.14
N PHE A 134 17.12 21.34 -19.41
CA PHE A 134 16.27 21.04 -20.57
C PHE A 134 16.74 19.79 -21.30
N TYR A 135 15.81 18.94 -21.74
CA TYR A 135 16.09 17.64 -22.34
C TYR A 135 15.30 17.40 -23.63
N GLN A 136 15.87 16.62 -24.54
CA GLN A 136 15.22 15.96 -25.67
C GLN A 136 15.28 14.45 -25.46
N GLY A 137 14.14 13.81 -25.19
CA GLY A 137 14.12 12.43 -24.69
C GLY A 137 14.96 12.29 -23.43
N SER A 138 15.99 11.44 -23.47
CA SER A 138 16.98 11.27 -22.39
C SER A 138 18.21 12.18 -22.50
N THR A 139 18.38 12.91 -23.60
CA THR A 139 19.57 13.74 -23.87
C THR A 139 19.41 15.14 -23.29
N LYS A 140 20.29 15.55 -22.37
CA LYS A 140 20.32 16.93 -21.85
C LYS A 140 20.80 17.88 -22.94
N LEU A 141 20.00 18.89 -23.24
CA LEU A 141 20.30 19.94 -24.22
C LEU A 141 21.09 21.09 -23.57
N GLY A 142 20.72 21.48 -22.36
CA GLY A 142 21.32 22.60 -21.63
C GLY A 142 20.70 22.81 -20.25
N GLU A 143 21.07 23.91 -19.60
CA GLU A 143 20.49 24.35 -18.31
C GLU A 143 20.47 25.87 -18.22
N ASP A 144 19.56 26.39 -17.39
CA ASP A 144 19.44 27.80 -17.05
C ASP A 144 19.27 27.94 -15.53
N ASN A 145 20.03 28.85 -14.92
CA ASN A 145 20.08 29.07 -13.48
C ASN A 145 19.35 30.35 -13.06
N THR A 146 18.73 31.05 -14.01
CA THR A 146 18.06 32.34 -13.77
C THR A 146 16.68 32.40 -14.41
N SER A 147 15.65 32.66 -13.62
CA SER A 147 14.29 32.88 -14.14
C SER A 147 14.23 34.21 -14.94
N PRO A 148 13.57 34.26 -16.11
CA PRO A 148 12.79 33.21 -16.76
C PRO A 148 13.66 32.17 -17.50
N TYR A 149 13.45 30.89 -17.16
CA TYR A 149 14.29 29.80 -17.64
C TYR A 149 14.04 29.47 -19.12
N SER A 150 15.10 29.45 -19.94
CA SER A 150 14.97 29.15 -21.37
C SER A 150 16.18 28.45 -21.99
N PHE A 151 15.94 27.76 -23.11
CA PHE A 151 16.96 27.17 -23.98
C PHE A 151 16.52 27.26 -25.45
N THR A 152 17.46 27.43 -26.38
CA THR A 152 17.16 27.42 -27.83
C THR A 152 17.88 26.27 -28.51
N LEU A 153 17.11 25.31 -29.01
CA LEU A 153 17.60 24.29 -29.93
C LEU A 153 17.74 24.92 -31.32
N ASN A 154 18.95 24.96 -31.87
CA ASN A 154 19.22 25.59 -33.17
C ASN A 154 19.27 24.54 -34.28
N ASN A 155 18.76 24.90 -35.47
CA ASN A 155 18.74 24.04 -36.68
C ASN A 155 18.13 22.65 -36.42
N ALA A 156 16.86 22.58 -36.01
CA ALA A 156 16.21 21.31 -35.71
C ALA A 156 16.12 20.42 -36.97
N SER A 157 16.57 19.17 -36.88
CA SER A 157 16.52 18.18 -37.97
C SER A 157 15.13 17.58 -38.12
N VAL A 158 14.82 16.96 -39.26
CA VAL A 158 13.55 16.23 -39.46
C VAL A 158 13.36 15.15 -38.39
N GLY A 159 12.14 15.05 -37.86
CA GLY A 159 11.73 14.03 -36.89
C GLY A 159 10.74 14.53 -35.84
N SER A 160 10.23 13.61 -35.04
CA SER A 160 9.42 13.91 -33.86
C SER A 160 10.33 14.01 -32.63
N PHE A 161 10.19 15.09 -31.86
CA PHE A 161 10.97 15.36 -30.66
C PHE A 161 10.08 15.54 -29.44
N THR A 162 10.57 15.08 -28.29
CA THR A 162 9.87 15.20 -27.01
C THR A 162 10.76 15.95 -26.04
N PHE A 163 10.32 17.12 -25.60
CA PHE A 163 11.05 17.98 -24.66
C PHE A 163 10.53 17.86 -23.23
N THR A 164 11.43 17.92 -22.25
CA THR A 164 11.09 18.08 -20.82
C THR A 164 12.02 19.10 -20.17
N ALA A 165 11.55 19.71 -19.08
CA ALA A 165 12.35 20.56 -18.19
C ALA A 165 12.42 19.92 -16.79
N LYS A 166 13.60 19.92 -16.17
CA LYS A 166 13.81 19.40 -14.81
C LYS A 166 14.35 20.50 -13.89
N ALA A 167 13.55 20.91 -12.92
CA ALA A 167 13.95 21.87 -11.91
C ALA A 167 14.64 21.19 -10.72
N PHE A 168 15.61 21.86 -10.13
CA PHE A 168 16.29 21.50 -8.89
C PHE A 168 16.15 22.65 -7.88
N ASP A 169 16.01 22.34 -6.60
CA ASP A 169 15.97 23.34 -5.52
C ASP A 169 17.37 23.61 -4.91
N ASN A 170 17.44 24.45 -3.88
CA ASN A 170 18.67 24.78 -3.14
C ASN A 170 19.15 23.71 -2.14
N GLU A 171 18.38 22.65 -1.92
CA GLU A 171 18.67 21.51 -1.02
C GLU A 171 18.95 20.20 -1.79
N GLY A 172 18.76 20.21 -3.12
CA GLY A 172 19.10 19.13 -4.04
C GLY A 172 17.94 18.23 -4.47
N ALA A 173 16.69 18.45 -4.03
CA ALA A 173 15.57 17.72 -4.61
C ALA A 173 15.18 18.30 -5.99
N SER A 174 14.41 17.53 -6.75
CA SER A 174 14.16 17.84 -8.16
C SER A 174 12.87 17.22 -8.69
N LYS A 175 12.30 17.86 -9.72
CA LYS A 175 11.09 17.40 -10.41
C LYS A 175 11.22 17.63 -11.92
N THR A 176 10.64 16.75 -12.71
CA THR A 176 10.57 16.88 -14.17
C THR A 176 9.15 17.30 -14.58
N SER A 177 9.05 18.15 -15.60
CA SER A 177 7.78 18.60 -16.18
C SER A 177 7.07 17.47 -16.93
N SER A 178 5.80 17.70 -17.26
CA SER A 178 5.16 17.00 -18.38
C SER A 178 6.00 17.16 -19.65
N ALA A 179 5.96 16.14 -20.51
CA ALA A 179 6.56 16.16 -21.82
C ALA A 179 5.77 17.06 -22.79
N VAL A 180 6.49 17.66 -23.74
CA VAL A 180 5.94 18.41 -24.87
C VAL A 180 6.49 17.78 -26.15
N SER A 181 5.63 17.20 -26.97
CA SER A 181 6.00 16.61 -28.25
C SER A 181 5.83 17.64 -29.38
N VAL A 182 6.78 17.67 -30.31
CA VAL A 182 6.78 18.51 -31.51
C VAL A 182 7.19 17.70 -32.73
N THR A 183 6.75 18.12 -33.92
CA THR A 183 7.13 17.48 -35.19
C THR A 183 7.88 18.47 -36.06
N VAL A 184 9.13 18.16 -36.40
CA VAL A 184 9.88 18.85 -37.44
C VAL A 184 9.68 18.11 -38.75
N SER A 185 8.88 18.69 -39.62
CA SER A 185 8.67 18.18 -40.97
C SER A 185 9.83 18.58 -41.88
N GLY A 186 10.23 17.69 -42.78
CA GLY A 186 11.12 18.06 -43.88
C GLY A 186 10.51 19.20 -44.71
N SER A 187 11.36 20.10 -45.19
CA SER A 187 10.98 21.11 -46.18
C SER A 187 10.43 20.40 -47.42
N GLY A 188 9.11 20.40 -47.61
CA GLY A 188 8.44 19.69 -48.70
C GLY A 188 8.94 20.15 -50.07
N GLY A 189 9.76 19.32 -50.71
CA GLY A 189 10.34 19.54 -52.04
C GLY A 189 10.01 18.40 -53.00
N ASP A 190 9.03 18.63 -53.86
CA ASP A 190 8.66 17.85 -55.04
C ASP A 190 8.64 16.31 -54.95
N SER A 191 7.42 15.77 -54.85
CA SER A 191 7.13 14.50 -55.52
C SER A 191 7.37 14.65 -57.03
N CYS A 192 7.63 13.55 -57.75
CA CYS A 192 7.88 13.56 -59.21
C CYS A 192 6.64 13.89 -60.07
N SER A 193 5.62 14.52 -59.48
CA SER A 193 4.41 15.01 -60.13
C SER A 193 4.77 16.05 -61.21
N GLY A 194 4.38 15.76 -62.45
CA GLY A 194 4.66 16.63 -63.60
C GLY A 194 6.02 16.42 -64.28
N LEU A 195 6.92 15.58 -63.74
CA LEU A 195 8.17 15.23 -64.43
C LEU A 195 7.95 14.15 -65.49
N PRO A 196 8.52 14.30 -66.71
CA PRO A 196 8.43 13.26 -67.73
C PRO A 196 9.25 12.02 -67.34
N GLN A 197 8.70 10.84 -67.62
CA GLN A 197 9.43 9.58 -67.56
C GLN A 197 10.58 9.58 -68.59
N TYR A 198 11.74 9.05 -68.21
CA TYR A 198 12.83 8.81 -69.15
C TYR A 198 12.43 7.78 -70.21
N VAL A 199 12.78 8.09 -71.46
CA VAL A 199 12.60 7.22 -72.63
C VAL A 199 13.88 7.33 -73.48
N ALA A 200 14.52 6.21 -73.75
CA ALA A 200 15.74 6.19 -74.55
C ALA A 200 15.49 6.76 -75.96
N GLY A 201 16.38 7.64 -76.42
CA GLY A 201 16.28 8.31 -77.72
C GLY A 201 15.45 9.59 -77.76
N ASN A 202 14.72 9.95 -76.70
CA ASN A 202 14.06 11.26 -76.61
C ASN A 202 15.08 12.38 -76.46
N VAL A 203 14.78 13.57 -76.99
CA VAL A 203 15.65 14.74 -76.85
C VAL A 203 15.45 15.39 -75.49
N TYR A 204 16.50 15.39 -74.67
CA TYR A 204 16.55 16.04 -73.36
C TYR A 204 17.49 17.24 -73.41
N SER A 205 16.99 18.40 -72.99
CA SER A 205 17.77 19.64 -72.89
C SER A 205 18.63 19.69 -71.63
N GLN A 206 19.63 20.57 -71.60
CA GLN A 206 20.50 20.72 -70.43
C GLN A 206 19.67 21.20 -69.23
N ASP A 207 19.97 20.66 -68.06
CA ASP A 207 19.25 20.89 -66.81
C ASP A 207 17.76 20.45 -66.82
N GLN A 208 17.31 19.74 -67.86
CA GLN A 208 15.97 19.14 -67.87
C GLN A 208 15.86 18.02 -66.84
N GLU A 209 14.81 18.08 -66.04
CA GLU A 209 14.50 17.07 -65.03
C GLU A 209 13.58 15.98 -65.60
N VAL A 210 13.86 14.74 -65.23
CA VAL A 210 13.12 13.52 -65.60
C VAL A 210 12.99 12.60 -64.39
N GLN A 211 12.07 11.65 -64.46
CA GLN A 211 12.01 10.52 -63.54
C GLN A 211 12.40 9.20 -64.24
N ASN A 212 13.13 8.34 -63.53
CA ASN A 212 13.34 6.93 -63.89
C ASN A 212 13.51 6.11 -62.61
N ILE A 213 13.10 4.84 -62.59
CA ILE A 213 13.28 3.91 -61.44
C ILE A 213 12.98 4.54 -60.05
N ASN A 214 11.85 5.23 -59.92
CA ASN A 214 11.42 5.98 -58.72
C ASN A 214 12.45 7.00 -58.21
N LYS A 215 13.24 7.62 -59.10
CA LYS A 215 14.26 8.62 -58.78
C LYS A 215 14.23 9.79 -59.77
N LYS A 216 14.52 10.98 -59.25
CA LYS A 216 14.59 12.25 -59.99
C LYS A 216 16.01 12.50 -60.49
N TYR A 217 16.14 12.81 -61.77
CA TYR A 217 17.43 13.06 -62.42
C TYR A 217 17.41 14.34 -63.27
N ARG A 218 18.55 15.03 -63.33
CA ARG A 218 18.76 16.21 -64.18
C ARG A 218 19.77 15.92 -65.28
N CYS A 219 19.46 16.28 -66.52
CA CYS A 219 20.36 16.08 -67.65
C CYS A 219 21.59 17.01 -67.58
N ASN A 220 22.78 16.44 -67.54
CA ASN A 220 24.05 17.18 -67.58
C ASN A 220 24.54 17.39 -69.02
N VAL A 221 24.40 16.38 -69.88
CA VAL A 221 24.98 16.35 -71.24
C VAL A 221 23.90 15.97 -72.26
N PRO A 222 23.23 16.95 -72.92
CA PRO A 222 22.06 16.72 -73.78
C PRO A 222 22.21 15.58 -74.80
N GLY A 223 23.36 15.49 -75.47
CA GLY A 223 23.63 14.44 -76.47
C GLY A 223 23.78 13.03 -75.88
N TRP A 224 24.13 12.90 -74.60
CA TRP A 224 24.23 11.61 -73.90
C TRP A 224 22.92 11.25 -73.21
N CYS A 225 22.25 12.23 -72.57
CA CYS A 225 20.89 12.09 -72.06
C CYS A 225 19.92 11.60 -73.14
N SER A 226 20.09 12.09 -74.38
CA SER A 226 19.22 11.77 -75.52
C SER A 226 19.63 10.50 -76.28
N SER A 227 20.49 9.66 -75.71
CA SER A 227 21.01 8.48 -76.40
C SER A 227 19.99 7.36 -76.54
N ASN A 228 19.95 6.72 -77.71
CA ASN A 228 19.23 5.45 -77.90
C ASN A 228 19.87 4.28 -77.11
N ALA A 229 21.12 4.42 -76.67
CA ALA A 229 21.84 3.39 -75.92
C ALA A 229 21.47 3.42 -74.43
N ALA A 230 20.27 2.94 -74.08
CA ALA A 230 19.79 2.86 -72.70
C ALA A 230 20.79 2.17 -71.76
N TRP A 231 21.39 1.06 -72.20
CA TRP A 231 22.41 0.31 -71.45
C TRP A 231 23.65 1.16 -71.07
N ALA A 232 23.92 2.26 -71.78
CA ALA A 232 25.01 3.17 -71.51
C ALA A 232 24.55 4.38 -70.68
N TYR A 233 23.46 5.06 -71.07
CA TYR A 233 23.14 6.39 -70.52
C TYR A 233 21.73 6.54 -69.90
N ALA A 234 20.99 5.46 -69.67
CA ALA A 234 19.71 5.55 -68.96
C ALA A 234 19.93 5.99 -67.50
N PRO A 235 19.27 7.07 -67.02
CA PRO A 235 19.48 7.61 -65.68
C PRO A 235 19.19 6.55 -64.60
N GLY A 236 20.19 6.26 -63.76
CA GLY A 236 20.09 5.27 -62.69
C GLY A 236 20.46 3.83 -63.07
N GLU A 237 20.54 3.48 -64.36
CA GLU A 237 20.69 2.09 -64.82
C GLU A 237 21.85 1.87 -65.81
N GLY A 238 22.16 2.84 -66.66
CA GLY A 238 23.18 2.71 -67.71
C GLY A 238 24.61 2.76 -67.16
N GLN A 239 25.56 2.04 -67.77
CA GLN A 239 26.95 1.94 -67.29
C GLN A 239 27.68 3.29 -67.13
N HIS A 240 27.23 4.32 -67.84
CA HIS A 240 27.73 5.69 -67.88
C HIS A 240 26.63 6.72 -67.54
N TRP A 241 25.61 6.32 -66.78
CA TRP A 241 24.48 7.21 -66.48
C TRP A 241 24.93 8.47 -65.71
N GLN A 242 25.92 8.33 -64.83
CA GLN A 242 26.49 9.41 -64.01
C GLN A 242 27.23 10.46 -64.86
N ASP A 243 27.79 10.04 -66.00
CA ASP A 243 28.45 10.92 -66.96
C ASP A 243 27.43 11.80 -67.71
N ALA A 244 26.17 11.35 -67.82
CA ALA A 244 25.09 12.03 -68.53
C ALA A 244 24.08 12.74 -67.60
N TRP A 245 23.87 12.28 -66.38
CA TRP A 245 22.80 12.71 -65.47
C TRP A 245 23.27 12.93 -64.03
N THR A 246 22.76 13.98 -63.39
CA THR A 246 22.84 14.18 -61.94
C THR A 246 21.63 13.55 -61.27
N TYR A 247 21.84 12.65 -60.30
CA TYR A 247 20.79 12.23 -59.37
C TYR A 247 20.45 13.39 -58.42
N LEU A 248 19.16 13.68 -58.24
CA LEU A 248 18.69 14.77 -57.38
C LEU A 248 18.08 14.25 -56.08
N SER A 249 17.08 13.37 -56.19
CA SER A 249 16.33 12.83 -55.05
C SER A 249 15.64 11.52 -55.44
N GLU A 250 15.11 10.79 -54.47
CA GLU A 250 14.13 9.74 -54.75
C GLU A 250 12.77 10.39 -55.04
N CYS A 251 11.98 9.80 -55.94
CA CYS A 251 10.56 10.10 -56.03
C CYS A 251 9.91 9.47 -54.80
N GLY A 252 9.44 10.30 -53.85
CA GLY A 252 8.88 9.83 -52.58
C GLY A 252 7.90 8.68 -52.78
N GLY A 253 8.20 7.55 -52.13
CA GLY A 253 7.43 6.31 -52.27
C GLY A 253 6.02 6.44 -51.70
N GLY A 254 5.05 5.88 -52.41
CA GLY A 254 3.68 5.68 -51.97
C GLY A 254 3.06 4.59 -52.83
N GLY A 255 2.95 3.38 -52.28
CA GLY A 255 2.56 2.16 -52.99
C GLY A 255 3.53 1.01 -52.77
N ASP A 256 3.47 0.43 -51.57
CA ASP A 256 3.74 -0.98 -51.19
C ASP A 256 4.24 -1.09 -49.72
N ASP A 257 4.74 0.00 -49.13
CA ASP A 257 4.98 0.13 -47.69
C ASP A 257 3.71 0.65 -46.99
N ASN A 258 3.06 -0.22 -46.20
CA ASN A 258 1.89 0.10 -45.37
C ASN A 258 2.23 1.10 -44.25
N GLU A 259 1.46 2.18 -44.13
CA GLU A 259 1.63 3.17 -43.06
C GLU A 259 1.04 2.62 -41.74
N ASN A 260 1.84 2.57 -40.65
CA ASN A 260 1.32 2.05 -39.38
C ASN A 260 0.22 2.98 -38.81
N PRO A 261 -0.86 2.43 -38.23
CA PRO A 261 -2.01 3.21 -37.76
C PRO A 261 -1.61 4.12 -36.59
N SER A 262 -2.38 5.19 -36.38
CA SER A 262 -2.30 6.03 -35.19
C SER A 262 -3.19 5.48 -34.05
N VAL A 263 -2.76 5.62 -32.79
CA VAL A 263 -3.56 5.24 -31.61
C VAL A 263 -3.23 6.07 -30.36
N SER A 264 -4.26 6.45 -29.62
CA SER A 264 -4.16 7.16 -28.33
C SER A 264 -5.28 6.72 -27.38
N ILE A 265 -4.95 6.53 -26.10
CA ILE A 265 -5.97 6.37 -25.05
C ILE A 265 -6.59 7.75 -24.80
N THR A 266 -7.93 7.82 -24.81
CA THR A 266 -8.70 9.06 -24.59
C THR A 266 -9.36 9.12 -23.21
N SER A 267 -9.58 7.97 -22.58
CA SER A 267 -9.88 7.82 -21.14
C SER A 267 -9.26 6.50 -20.66
N PRO A 268 -8.70 6.40 -19.43
CA PRO A 268 -8.44 7.49 -18.49
C PRO A 268 -7.45 8.52 -19.02
N VAL A 269 -7.37 9.67 -18.34
CA VAL A 269 -6.31 10.66 -18.58
C VAL A 269 -5.10 10.37 -17.68
N ASN A 270 -3.92 10.85 -18.07
CA ASN A 270 -2.70 10.62 -17.30
C ASN A 270 -2.78 11.29 -15.92
N GLY A 271 -2.59 10.51 -14.86
CA GLY A 271 -2.77 10.92 -13.47
C GLY A 271 -4.18 10.67 -12.92
N SER A 272 -5.11 10.08 -13.68
CA SER A 272 -6.42 9.69 -13.14
C SER A 272 -6.29 8.78 -11.91
N THR A 273 -7.06 9.10 -10.87
CA THR A 273 -7.20 8.32 -9.64
C THR A 273 -8.48 7.49 -9.68
N TYR A 274 -8.37 6.21 -9.33
CA TYR A 274 -9.49 5.28 -9.17
C TYR A 274 -9.39 4.56 -7.82
N THR A 275 -10.47 3.91 -7.41
CA THR A 275 -10.55 3.10 -6.20
C THR A 275 -10.37 1.62 -6.53
N ALA A 276 -9.66 0.85 -5.72
CA ALA A 276 -9.45 -0.58 -5.97
C ALA A 276 -10.77 -1.37 -5.97
N GLY A 277 -11.14 -1.93 -7.11
CA GLY A 277 -12.45 -2.53 -7.38
C GLY A 277 -13.27 -1.74 -8.42
N ASP A 278 -12.91 -0.49 -8.70
CA ASP A 278 -13.51 0.30 -9.76
C ASP A 278 -13.27 -0.36 -11.12
N ASN A 279 -14.33 -0.34 -11.93
CA ASN A 279 -14.28 -0.69 -13.33
C ASN A 279 -13.72 0.50 -14.12
N VAL A 280 -12.44 0.44 -14.45
CA VAL A 280 -11.75 1.46 -15.26
C VAL A 280 -12.16 1.25 -16.72
N THR A 281 -13.04 2.11 -17.21
CA THR A 281 -13.37 2.20 -18.64
C THR A 281 -12.21 2.85 -19.38
N ILE A 282 -11.55 2.06 -20.24
CA ILE A 282 -10.44 2.51 -21.08
C ILE A 282 -10.96 2.64 -22.51
N THR A 283 -10.97 3.86 -23.03
CA THR A 283 -11.32 4.17 -24.42
C THR A 283 -10.09 4.60 -25.20
N ALA A 284 -10.04 4.25 -26.49
CA ALA A 284 -8.99 4.70 -27.40
C ALA A 284 -9.56 5.27 -28.69
N ASN A 285 -8.90 6.31 -29.20
CA ASN A 285 -9.06 6.73 -30.58
C ASN A 285 -7.93 6.12 -31.40
N ALA A 286 -8.28 5.46 -32.50
CA ALA A 286 -7.35 4.90 -33.46
C ALA A 286 -7.83 5.18 -34.89
N SER A 287 -6.90 5.56 -35.75
CA SER A 287 -7.17 5.91 -37.14
C SER A 287 -5.98 5.56 -38.03
N ASP A 288 -6.29 5.26 -39.27
CA ASP A 288 -5.34 4.79 -40.28
C ASP A 288 -5.50 5.70 -41.51
N THR A 289 -4.40 6.03 -42.18
CA THR A 289 -4.31 7.06 -43.24
C THR A 289 -4.34 6.48 -44.64
N ASP A 290 -3.82 5.27 -44.85
CA ASP A 290 -3.91 4.51 -46.10
C ASP A 290 -4.85 3.30 -45.99
N GLY A 291 -5.12 2.80 -44.77
CA GLY A 291 -5.96 1.62 -44.51
C GLY A 291 -7.14 1.82 -43.53
N THR A 292 -7.38 0.77 -42.74
CA THR A 292 -8.40 0.64 -41.70
C THR A 292 -7.86 -0.11 -40.48
N VAL A 293 -8.16 0.37 -39.27
CA VAL A 293 -7.76 -0.31 -38.02
C VAL A 293 -8.56 -1.60 -37.83
N SER A 294 -7.87 -2.73 -37.96
CA SER A 294 -8.40 -4.09 -37.78
C SER A 294 -8.75 -4.39 -36.31
N LYS A 295 -7.93 -3.92 -35.36
CA LYS A 295 -8.18 -4.05 -33.91
C LYS A 295 -7.36 -3.09 -33.06
N VAL A 296 -7.82 -2.86 -31.82
CA VAL A 296 -7.08 -2.18 -30.75
C VAL A 296 -6.93 -3.11 -29.54
N GLU A 297 -5.69 -3.42 -29.16
CA GLU A 297 -5.34 -4.22 -27.98
C GLU A 297 -4.95 -3.32 -26.81
N PHE A 298 -5.49 -3.55 -25.62
CA PHE A 298 -5.23 -2.74 -24.43
C PHE A 298 -4.34 -3.49 -23.44
N PHE A 299 -3.38 -2.79 -22.82
CA PHE A 299 -2.35 -3.34 -21.94
C PHE A 299 -2.23 -2.54 -20.65
N ARG A 300 -1.83 -3.24 -19.58
CA ARG A 300 -1.54 -2.71 -18.24
C ARG A 300 -0.19 -3.26 -17.78
N ASN A 301 0.78 -2.37 -17.55
CA ASN A 301 2.17 -2.70 -17.22
C ASN A 301 2.77 -3.71 -18.23
N GLY A 302 2.49 -3.49 -19.52
CA GLY A 302 2.91 -4.37 -20.63
C GLY A 302 2.14 -5.70 -20.76
N SER A 303 1.22 -6.03 -19.84
CA SER A 303 0.38 -7.23 -19.93
C SER A 303 -0.95 -6.90 -20.60
N LYS A 304 -1.36 -7.65 -21.63
CA LYS A 304 -2.66 -7.45 -22.30
C LYS A 304 -3.82 -7.69 -21.33
N ILE A 305 -4.80 -6.79 -21.33
CA ILE A 305 -6.01 -6.84 -20.49
C ILE A 305 -7.30 -6.98 -21.31
N GLY A 306 -7.28 -6.63 -22.59
CA GLY A 306 -8.41 -6.81 -23.51
C GLY A 306 -8.07 -6.43 -24.95
N GLU A 307 -9.01 -6.57 -25.86
CA GLU A 307 -8.98 -5.99 -27.20
C GLU A 307 -10.40 -5.68 -27.68
N ASP A 308 -10.52 -4.72 -28.60
CA ASP A 308 -11.75 -4.38 -29.29
C ASP A 308 -11.48 -4.29 -30.81
N THR A 309 -12.43 -4.72 -31.62
CA THR A 309 -12.37 -4.77 -33.08
C THR A 309 -13.35 -3.80 -33.75
N THR A 310 -14.09 -2.99 -32.99
CA THR A 310 -15.09 -2.07 -33.55
C THR A 310 -15.01 -0.70 -32.88
N SER A 311 -14.94 0.36 -33.69
CA SER A 311 -14.95 1.73 -33.16
C SER A 311 -16.37 2.14 -32.70
N PRO A 312 -16.53 2.82 -31.54
CA PRO A 312 -15.48 3.34 -30.65
C PRO A 312 -14.83 2.23 -29.81
N TYR A 313 -13.49 2.18 -29.82
CA TYR A 313 -12.73 1.12 -29.16
C TYR A 313 -12.73 1.32 -27.64
N GLU A 314 -13.34 0.39 -26.91
CA GLU A 314 -13.51 0.45 -25.46
C GLU A 314 -13.28 -0.91 -24.80
N ILE A 315 -12.62 -0.91 -23.64
CA ILE A 315 -12.70 -2.03 -22.69
C ILE A 315 -13.05 -1.54 -21.28
N ASN A 316 -13.60 -2.46 -20.50
CA ASN A 316 -13.90 -2.27 -19.10
C ASN A 316 -12.98 -3.19 -18.27
N TRP A 317 -12.15 -2.60 -17.41
CA TRP A 317 -11.15 -3.34 -16.63
C TRP A 317 -11.31 -3.10 -15.13
N VAL A 318 -11.67 -4.14 -14.38
CA VAL A 318 -11.72 -4.11 -12.92
C VAL A 318 -10.31 -4.01 -12.33
N SER A 319 -10.04 -2.86 -11.72
CA SER A 319 -8.71 -2.49 -11.22
C SER A 319 -8.45 -2.97 -9.79
N LEU A 320 -7.18 -3.12 -9.41
CA LEU A 320 -6.74 -3.44 -8.04
C LEU A 320 -5.87 -2.30 -7.51
N ALA A 321 -5.59 -2.26 -6.21
CA ALA A 321 -4.69 -1.23 -5.68
C ALA A 321 -3.31 -1.27 -6.35
N GLY A 322 -2.81 -0.12 -6.77
CA GLY A 322 -1.48 0.04 -7.36
C GLY A 322 -1.39 1.14 -8.42
N ASN A 323 -0.15 1.46 -8.80
CA ASN A 323 0.13 2.35 -9.91
C ASN A 323 0.23 1.53 -11.20
N TYR A 324 -0.44 1.99 -12.27
CA TYR A 324 -0.46 1.30 -13.55
C TYR A 324 -0.11 2.21 -14.71
N SER A 325 0.66 1.68 -15.64
CA SER A 325 0.91 2.24 -16.97
C SER A 325 0.00 1.51 -17.96
N LEU A 326 -0.97 2.22 -18.53
CA LEU A 326 -1.88 1.73 -19.56
C LEU A 326 -1.37 2.13 -20.95
N THR A 327 -1.44 1.21 -21.92
CA THR A 327 -1.14 1.50 -23.34
C THR A 327 -2.14 0.79 -24.25
N ALA A 328 -2.46 1.37 -25.40
CA ALA A 328 -3.26 0.75 -26.44
C ALA A 328 -2.39 0.50 -27.68
N LYS A 329 -2.60 -0.63 -28.38
CA LYS A 329 -1.91 -0.96 -29.63
C LYS A 329 -2.94 -1.17 -30.73
N ALA A 330 -2.92 -0.31 -31.75
CA ALA A 330 -3.70 -0.52 -32.96
C ALA A 330 -2.92 -1.38 -33.96
N THR A 331 -3.63 -2.24 -34.69
CA THR A 331 -3.13 -2.99 -35.84
C THR A 331 -4.06 -2.74 -37.02
N ASP A 332 -3.51 -2.45 -38.20
CA ASP A 332 -4.25 -2.18 -39.44
C ASP A 332 -4.69 -3.46 -40.19
N ASN A 333 -5.24 -3.31 -41.40
CA ASN A 333 -5.65 -4.43 -42.26
C ASN A 333 -4.51 -5.17 -42.96
N ASP A 334 -3.32 -4.58 -43.11
CA ASP A 334 -2.18 -5.17 -43.84
C ASP A 334 -1.06 -5.65 -42.88
N GLY A 335 -1.24 -5.46 -41.57
CA GLY A 335 -0.46 -6.04 -40.49
C GLY A 335 0.50 -5.07 -39.78
N GLY A 336 0.54 -3.80 -40.16
CA GLY A 336 1.27 -2.76 -39.43
C GLY A 336 0.61 -2.45 -38.09
N ALA A 337 1.39 -1.87 -37.17
CA ALA A 337 0.92 -1.61 -35.82
C ALA A 337 1.72 -0.55 -35.07
N THR A 338 1.00 0.25 -34.29
CA THR A 338 1.55 1.29 -33.40
C THR A 338 1.05 1.07 -31.98
N THR A 339 1.87 1.39 -30.98
CA THR A 339 1.49 1.43 -29.57
C THR A 339 1.45 2.88 -29.09
N SER A 340 0.41 3.25 -28.35
CA SER A 340 0.22 4.58 -27.79
C SER A 340 1.29 4.92 -26.75
N GLU A 341 1.39 6.21 -26.41
CA GLU A 341 2.03 6.63 -25.16
C GLU A 341 1.35 5.98 -23.94
N SER A 342 2.10 5.90 -22.84
CA SER A 342 1.64 5.32 -21.57
C SER A 342 0.81 6.32 -20.75
N VAL A 343 -0.45 5.98 -20.49
CA VAL A 343 -1.29 6.66 -19.51
C VAL A 343 -1.03 6.05 -18.13
N SER A 344 -0.39 6.80 -17.24
CA SER A 344 -0.26 6.41 -15.84
C SER A 344 -1.56 6.68 -15.09
N ILE A 345 -2.06 5.71 -14.34
CA ILE A 345 -3.14 5.90 -13.36
C ILE A 345 -2.71 5.41 -11.98
N ILE A 346 -3.32 5.99 -10.96
CA ILE A 346 -3.21 5.54 -9.57
C ILE A 346 -4.54 4.88 -9.24
N VAL A 347 -4.49 3.62 -8.81
CA VAL A 347 -5.65 2.96 -8.21
C VAL A 347 -5.36 2.87 -6.73
N GLU A 348 -5.99 3.76 -5.97
CA GLU A 348 -5.83 3.81 -4.53
C GLU A 348 -6.40 2.54 -3.91
N SER A 349 -5.72 2.01 -2.89
CA SER A 349 -6.33 0.96 -2.09
C SER A 349 -7.56 1.55 -1.43
N THR A 350 -8.72 0.91 -1.59
CA THR A 350 -9.58 0.79 -0.43
C THR A 350 -8.72 0.15 0.66
N GLY A 351 -8.41 0.91 1.71
CA GLY A 351 -8.41 0.24 3.01
C GLY A 351 -9.78 -0.42 3.12
N GLY A 352 -9.83 -1.69 3.52
CA GLY A 352 -11.12 -2.28 3.93
C GLY A 352 -11.77 -1.34 4.94
N GLY A 353 -13.11 -1.28 4.93
CA GLY A 353 -13.95 -0.22 5.52
C GLY A 353 -13.86 -0.06 7.04
N GLY A 354 -12.65 0.20 7.52
CA GLY A 354 -12.22 0.04 8.89
C GLY A 354 -12.65 1.22 9.73
N GLY A 355 -13.95 1.32 9.98
CA GLY A 355 -14.53 2.22 10.96
C GLY A 355 -14.01 1.90 12.35
N ASP A 356 -12.84 2.45 12.70
CA ASP A 356 -12.15 2.37 13.99
C ASP A 356 -12.15 0.96 14.62
N LEU A 357 -11.65 -0.03 13.86
CA LEU A 357 -11.50 -1.41 14.31
C LEU A 357 -10.13 -1.61 14.98
N PRO A 358 -10.03 -2.21 16.19
CA PRO A 358 -8.75 -2.48 16.80
C PRO A 358 -7.90 -3.46 15.99
N LYS A 359 -6.57 -3.36 16.15
CA LYS A 359 -5.59 -4.19 15.45
C LYS A 359 -5.74 -5.68 15.77
N ARG A 360 -6.17 -6.02 17.00
CA ARG A 360 -6.51 -7.38 17.44
C ARG A 360 -7.97 -7.50 17.77
N LEU A 361 -8.72 -8.15 16.90
CA LEU A 361 -10.14 -8.40 17.09
C LEU A 361 -10.38 -9.65 17.92
N MET A 362 -11.32 -9.52 18.86
CA MET A 362 -12.08 -10.63 19.41
C MET A 362 -13.54 -10.48 18.94
N VAL A 363 -13.91 -11.26 17.93
CA VAL A 363 -15.25 -11.30 17.31
C VAL A 363 -16.06 -12.40 17.97
N GLY A 364 -17.35 -12.15 18.25
CA GLY A 364 -18.22 -13.15 18.85
C GLY A 364 -19.62 -13.13 18.24
N TYR A 365 -20.15 -14.31 17.92
CA TYR A 365 -21.56 -14.45 17.53
C TYR A 365 -22.47 -14.33 18.75
N TRP A 366 -23.55 -13.59 18.62
CA TRP A 366 -24.59 -13.45 19.64
C TRP A 366 -25.88 -14.10 19.13
N HIS A 367 -26.42 -15.07 19.89
CA HIS A 367 -27.62 -15.79 19.48
C HIS A 367 -28.88 -14.94 19.66
N ASN A 368 -29.60 -14.66 18.57
CA ASN A 368 -30.98 -14.16 18.59
C ASN A 368 -31.99 -15.30 18.83
N PHE A 369 -31.65 -16.25 19.69
CA PHE A 369 -32.41 -17.46 20.00
C PHE A 369 -31.76 -18.19 21.19
N ASN A 370 -32.42 -19.23 21.72
CA ASN A 370 -31.83 -20.12 22.72
C ASN A 370 -31.68 -21.55 22.19
N ASN A 371 -30.44 -21.99 21.98
CA ASN A 371 -30.09 -23.36 21.57
C ASN A 371 -29.59 -24.24 22.74
N GLY A 372 -29.77 -23.82 23.99
CA GLY A 372 -29.27 -24.50 25.19
C GLY A 372 -28.08 -23.80 25.87
N SER A 373 -27.44 -22.84 25.18
CA SER A 373 -26.41 -21.96 25.76
C SER A 373 -26.98 -20.82 26.63
N GLY A 374 -28.30 -20.66 26.68
CA GLY A 374 -28.96 -19.55 27.38
C GLY A 374 -29.06 -18.27 26.54
N THR A 375 -29.83 -17.32 27.07
CA THR A 375 -30.07 -16.01 26.45
C THR A 375 -29.27 -14.91 27.14
N LEU A 376 -28.99 -13.83 26.41
CA LEU A 376 -28.18 -12.70 26.86
C LEU A 376 -28.69 -11.42 26.19
N LYS A 377 -28.91 -10.32 26.92
CA LYS A 377 -29.16 -9.01 26.27
C LYS A 377 -27.86 -8.38 25.80
N LEU A 378 -27.92 -7.60 24.73
CA LEU A 378 -26.73 -6.99 24.11
C LEU A 378 -26.04 -6.01 25.06
N ARG A 379 -26.79 -5.25 25.89
CA ARG A 379 -26.20 -4.40 26.95
C ARG A 379 -25.32 -5.14 27.97
N ASP A 380 -25.54 -6.44 28.14
CA ASP A 380 -24.86 -7.32 29.08
C ASP A 380 -23.69 -8.09 28.44
N VAL A 381 -23.43 -7.89 27.14
CA VAL A 381 -22.23 -8.43 26.46
C VAL A 381 -20.98 -7.79 27.07
N SER A 382 -20.01 -8.64 27.41
CA SER A 382 -18.75 -8.24 28.02
C SER A 382 -17.94 -7.29 27.13
N ASP A 383 -17.35 -6.23 27.72
CA ASP A 383 -16.51 -5.27 27.02
C ASP A 383 -15.20 -5.86 26.44
N LYS A 384 -14.95 -7.17 26.61
CA LYS A 384 -13.84 -7.88 25.96
C LYS A 384 -14.04 -8.11 24.46
N TRP A 385 -15.29 -8.19 24.00
CA TRP A 385 -15.62 -8.35 22.59
C TRP A 385 -15.48 -7.02 21.85
N ASP A 386 -14.89 -7.03 20.66
CA ASP A 386 -14.75 -5.83 19.81
C ASP A 386 -15.86 -5.75 18.78
N VAL A 387 -16.20 -6.89 18.20
CA VAL A 387 -17.26 -7.04 17.20
C VAL A 387 -18.24 -8.14 17.61
N ILE A 388 -19.52 -7.85 17.45
CA ILE A 388 -20.64 -8.71 17.83
C ILE A 388 -21.46 -9.01 16.58
N ASN A 389 -21.43 -10.26 16.12
CA ASN A 389 -22.18 -10.73 14.95
C ASN A 389 -23.56 -11.22 15.41
N ILE A 390 -24.62 -10.52 15.01
CA ILE A 390 -26.00 -10.86 15.37
C ILE A 390 -26.48 -12.04 14.52
N ALA A 391 -26.69 -13.19 15.16
CA ALA A 391 -27.06 -14.44 14.51
C ALA A 391 -28.59 -14.67 14.61
N PHE A 392 -29.38 -14.58 13.53
CA PHE A 392 -29.03 -14.28 12.13
C PHE A 392 -30.15 -13.47 11.46
N ALA A 393 -29.82 -12.79 10.36
CA ALA A 393 -30.81 -12.46 9.33
C ALA A 393 -31.08 -13.73 8.50
N GLU A 394 -32.35 -14.11 8.40
CA GLU A 394 -32.83 -15.32 7.73
C GLU A 394 -33.77 -14.95 6.56
N PRO A 395 -33.82 -15.75 5.48
CA PRO A 395 -34.68 -15.44 4.35
C PRO A 395 -36.16 -15.57 4.74
N SER A 396 -37.01 -14.64 4.30
CA SER A 396 -38.44 -14.57 4.67
C SER A 396 -39.27 -15.79 4.26
N THR A 397 -38.71 -16.62 3.38
CA THR A 397 -39.20 -17.94 2.99
C THR A 397 -37.99 -18.88 2.88
N PRO A 398 -38.12 -20.19 3.16
CA PRO A 398 -37.02 -21.14 3.00
C PRO A 398 -36.39 -21.05 1.60
N SER A 399 -35.06 -20.90 1.53
CA SER A 399 -34.32 -20.70 0.28
C SER A 399 -34.80 -19.50 -0.55
N GLY A 400 -35.23 -18.41 0.11
CA GLY A 400 -35.50 -17.12 -0.52
C GLY A 400 -34.26 -16.22 -0.62
N SER A 401 -34.43 -15.10 -1.32
CA SER A 401 -33.45 -14.02 -1.46
C SER A 401 -33.73 -12.80 -0.58
N ASN A 402 -35.00 -12.57 -0.23
CA ASN A 402 -35.43 -11.46 0.63
C ASN A 402 -35.15 -11.77 2.10
N MET A 403 -34.29 -10.97 2.75
CA MET A 403 -33.80 -11.20 4.10
C MET A 403 -34.66 -10.51 5.15
N THR A 404 -34.79 -11.14 6.32
CA THR A 404 -35.55 -10.61 7.47
C THR A 404 -34.81 -10.84 8.77
N PHE A 405 -34.99 -9.93 9.71
CA PHE A 405 -34.51 -10.06 11.09
C PHE A 405 -35.57 -9.53 12.05
N THR A 406 -35.75 -10.19 13.19
CA THR A 406 -36.60 -9.72 14.29
C THR A 406 -35.96 -10.18 15.59
N PRO A 407 -35.68 -9.27 16.54
CA PRO A 407 -35.17 -9.65 17.86
C PRO A 407 -36.07 -10.69 18.55
N ASP A 408 -35.49 -11.74 19.12
CA ASP A 408 -36.26 -12.80 19.80
C ASP A 408 -37.10 -12.18 20.94
N PRO A 409 -38.44 -12.30 20.92
CA PRO A 409 -39.32 -11.73 21.94
C PRO A 409 -39.11 -12.33 23.34
N ALA A 410 -38.46 -13.49 23.46
CA ALA A 410 -38.04 -14.05 24.75
C ALA A 410 -36.82 -13.33 25.35
N ILE A 411 -36.06 -12.59 24.53
CA ILE A 411 -34.90 -11.79 24.96
C ILE A 411 -35.26 -10.30 25.02
N TYR A 412 -36.00 -9.79 24.03
CA TYR A 412 -36.39 -8.39 23.90
C TYR A 412 -37.90 -8.20 23.84
N PRO A 413 -38.52 -7.57 24.85
CA PRO A 413 -39.95 -7.28 24.84
C PRO A 413 -40.34 -6.18 23.82
N SER A 414 -39.37 -5.49 23.21
CA SER A 414 -39.62 -4.56 22.09
C SER A 414 -38.43 -4.44 21.15
N ILE A 415 -38.71 -4.18 19.87
CA ILE A 415 -37.69 -3.87 18.84
C ILE A 415 -36.87 -2.62 19.22
N GLN A 416 -37.51 -1.62 19.84
CA GLN A 416 -36.81 -0.40 20.24
C GLN A 416 -35.75 -0.68 21.32
N GLU A 417 -36.02 -1.54 22.31
CA GLU A 417 -35.02 -1.89 23.33
C GLU A 417 -33.78 -2.59 22.71
N PHE A 418 -33.96 -3.42 21.69
CA PHE A 418 -32.83 -4.00 20.94
C PHE A 418 -32.02 -2.90 20.23
N LYS A 419 -32.70 -1.95 19.57
CA LYS A 419 -32.05 -0.83 18.87
C LYS A 419 -31.28 0.09 19.84
N ASP A 420 -31.85 0.34 21.01
CA ASP A 420 -31.20 1.10 22.09
C ASP A 420 -29.93 0.37 22.59
N ASP A 421 -29.96 -0.96 22.70
CA ASP A 421 -28.78 -1.75 23.08
C ASP A 421 -27.70 -1.79 21.97
N VAL A 422 -28.09 -1.86 20.69
CA VAL A 422 -27.14 -1.73 19.56
C VAL A 422 -26.46 -0.36 19.61
N ALA A 423 -27.23 0.72 19.82
CA ALA A 423 -26.70 2.07 19.95
C ALA A 423 -25.79 2.21 21.19
N LEU A 424 -26.15 1.60 22.31
CA LEU A 424 -25.33 1.56 23.53
C LEU A 424 -23.98 0.90 23.28
N LEU A 425 -23.95 -0.28 22.66
CA LEU A 425 -22.72 -0.98 22.31
C LEU A 425 -21.84 -0.15 21.37
N LYS A 426 -22.42 0.47 20.34
CA LYS A 426 -21.71 1.39 19.44
C LYS A 426 -21.13 2.60 20.19
N SER A 427 -21.84 3.14 21.18
CA SER A 427 -21.33 4.23 22.04
C SER A 427 -20.16 3.81 22.94
N ARG A 428 -19.99 2.51 23.20
CA ARG A 428 -18.82 1.91 23.88
C ARG A 428 -17.70 1.51 22.91
N GLY A 429 -17.74 2.00 21.66
CA GLY A 429 -16.77 1.69 20.61
C GLY A 429 -16.92 0.30 19.98
N LYS A 430 -17.93 -0.49 20.37
CA LYS A 430 -18.14 -1.84 19.85
C LYS A 430 -18.78 -1.80 18.48
N LYS A 431 -18.44 -2.75 17.62
CA LYS A 431 -19.08 -2.90 16.31
C LYS A 431 -20.14 -3.98 16.40
N VAL A 432 -21.31 -3.73 15.84
CA VAL A 432 -22.42 -4.68 15.83
C VAL A 432 -22.81 -4.93 14.38
N LEU A 433 -22.59 -6.15 13.89
CA LEU A 433 -22.84 -6.55 12.51
C LEU A 433 -24.07 -7.46 12.45
N ILE A 434 -24.83 -7.40 11.37
CA ILE A 434 -25.86 -8.42 11.09
C ILE A 434 -25.23 -9.59 10.33
N SER A 435 -25.38 -10.80 10.86
CA SER A 435 -24.88 -12.01 10.22
C SER A 435 -25.93 -12.62 9.32
N ILE A 436 -25.54 -13.02 8.12
CA ILE A 436 -26.41 -13.62 7.11
C ILE A 436 -26.09 -15.12 7.02
N GLY A 437 -27.07 -15.98 7.27
CA GLY A 437 -26.94 -17.43 7.05
C GLY A 437 -27.03 -18.28 8.32
N GLY A 438 -25.98 -19.07 8.59
CA GLY A 438 -26.00 -20.19 9.54
C GLY A 438 -26.83 -21.39 9.04
N ALA A 439 -26.76 -22.51 9.78
CA ALA A 439 -27.24 -23.83 9.35
C ALA A 439 -28.71 -23.92 8.86
N ASN A 440 -29.60 -23.01 9.29
CA ASN A 440 -31.00 -22.95 8.83
C ASN A 440 -31.27 -21.79 7.83
N GLY A 441 -30.36 -20.83 7.72
CA GLY A 441 -30.53 -19.59 6.95
C GLY A 441 -30.09 -19.69 5.49
N ALA A 442 -30.17 -20.87 4.87
CA ALA A 442 -29.73 -21.08 3.49
C ALA A 442 -30.51 -20.21 2.50
N ILE A 443 -29.80 -19.36 1.75
CA ILE A 443 -30.38 -18.39 0.81
C ILE A 443 -30.32 -18.89 -0.64
N ASP A 444 -31.16 -18.32 -1.51
CA ASP A 444 -31.08 -18.55 -2.95
C ASP A 444 -31.07 -17.21 -3.71
N VAL A 445 -29.90 -16.83 -4.23
CA VAL A 445 -29.72 -15.59 -5.01
C VAL A 445 -29.40 -15.96 -6.46
N SER A 446 -30.32 -16.64 -7.15
CA SER A 446 -30.07 -17.20 -8.50
C SER A 446 -30.35 -16.25 -9.67
N SER A 447 -30.84 -15.03 -9.43
CA SER A 447 -31.16 -14.05 -10.48
C SER A 447 -30.82 -12.61 -10.09
N SER A 448 -30.86 -11.69 -11.06
CA SER A 448 -30.73 -10.25 -10.80
C SER A 448 -31.87 -9.67 -9.95
N ALA A 449 -33.08 -10.22 -10.08
CA ALA A 449 -34.20 -9.86 -9.22
C ALA A 449 -33.97 -10.31 -7.77
N ASP A 450 -33.38 -11.49 -7.57
CA ASP A 450 -32.98 -11.97 -6.25
C ASP A 450 -31.86 -11.13 -5.65
N ALA A 451 -30.86 -10.75 -6.44
CA ALA A 451 -29.79 -9.83 -6.01
C ALA A 451 -30.36 -8.48 -5.54
N GLN A 452 -31.39 -7.97 -6.23
CA GLN A 452 -32.09 -6.75 -5.85
C GLN A 452 -32.93 -6.93 -4.57
N ALA A 453 -33.63 -8.06 -4.40
CA ALA A 453 -34.40 -8.36 -3.20
C ALA A 453 -33.48 -8.52 -1.97
N PHE A 454 -32.40 -9.27 -2.11
CA PHE A 454 -31.35 -9.44 -1.10
C PHE A 454 -30.75 -8.09 -0.69
N SER A 455 -30.26 -7.30 -1.65
CA SER A 455 -29.63 -6.02 -1.34
C SER A 455 -30.61 -5.03 -0.70
N SER A 456 -31.80 -4.86 -1.25
CA SER A 456 -32.81 -3.93 -0.72
C SER A 456 -33.23 -4.28 0.71
N SER A 457 -33.41 -5.57 1.01
CA SER A 457 -33.77 -6.04 2.35
C SER A 457 -32.62 -5.88 3.34
N MET A 458 -31.39 -6.27 2.97
CA MET A 458 -30.21 -6.07 3.83
C MET A 458 -29.90 -4.59 4.12
N ILE A 459 -30.00 -3.71 3.11
CA ILE A 459 -29.86 -2.25 3.29
C ILE A 459 -30.94 -1.74 4.27
N SER A 460 -32.17 -2.25 4.16
CA SER A 460 -33.27 -1.87 5.07
C SER A 460 -32.99 -2.30 6.51
N LEU A 461 -32.54 -3.55 6.73
CA LEU A 461 -32.20 -4.05 8.07
C LEU A 461 -31.02 -3.29 8.71
N ILE A 462 -29.96 -3.03 7.94
CA ILE A 462 -28.77 -2.32 8.44
C ILE A 462 -29.13 -0.89 8.87
N ASN A 463 -29.95 -0.18 8.08
CA ASN A 463 -30.48 1.14 8.44
C ASN A 463 -31.48 1.10 9.60
N GLU A 464 -32.41 0.15 9.62
CA GLU A 464 -33.44 0.05 10.65
C GLU A 464 -32.84 -0.17 12.04
N TYR A 465 -31.88 -1.08 12.14
CA TYR A 465 -31.27 -1.48 13.42
C TYR A 465 -29.98 -0.72 13.75
N GLY A 466 -29.45 0.06 12.81
CA GLY A 466 -28.24 0.86 13.00
C GLY A 466 -26.97 0.01 13.09
N PHE A 467 -26.93 -1.14 12.40
CA PHE A 467 -25.75 -2.01 12.35
C PHE A 467 -24.54 -1.29 11.74
N SER A 468 -23.35 -1.80 12.04
CA SER A 468 -22.06 -1.21 11.61
C SER A 468 -21.54 -1.82 10.31
N GLY A 469 -22.30 -2.77 9.74
CA GLY A 469 -21.88 -3.60 8.62
C GLY A 469 -22.58 -4.95 8.62
N MET A 470 -22.06 -5.91 7.84
CA MET A 470 -22.60 -7.25 7.73
C MET A 470 -21.52 -8.34 7.77
N ASP A 471 -21.90 -9.50 8.26
CA ASP A 471 -21.12 -10.73 8.20
C ASP A 471 -21.77 -11.73 7.25
N ILE A 472 -20.96 -12.35 6.39
CA ILE A 472 -21.39 -13.34 5.40
C ILE A 472 -21.04 -14.75 5.92
N ASP A 473 -22.04 -15.43 6.49
CA ASP A 473 -21.95 -16.77 7.11
C ASP A 473 -22.82 -17.79 6.32
N LEU A 474 -22.64 -17.79 5.00
CA LEU A 474 -23.42 -18.63 4.09
C LEU A 474 -22.94 -20.08 4.08
N GLU A 475 -23.78 -20.98 4.59
CA GLU A 475 -23.52 -22.42 4.63
C GLU A 475 -24.34 -23.19 3.57
N GLY A 476 -24.04 -24.49 3.43
CA GLY A 476 -24.87 -25.45 2.69
C GLY A 476 -25.05 -25.15 1.20
N SER A 477 -26.30 -24.99 0.77
CA SER A 477 -26.68 -24.81 -0.65
C SER A 477 -26.70 -23.34 -1.12
N SER A 478 -26.28 -22.42 -0.25
CA SER A 478 -26.27 -20.96 -0.51
C SER A 478 -25.28 -20.58 -1.62
N LEU A 479 -24.10 -21.22 -1.63
CA LEU A 479 -23.08 -21.07 -2.67
C LEU A 479 -22.65 -22.45 -3.16
N SER A 480 -22.56 -22.62 -4.48
CA SER A 480 -22.13 -23.88 -5.09
C SER A 480 -21.66 -23.62 -6.52
N LEU A 481 -20.51 -24.19 -6.89
CA LEU A 481 -19.93 -24.12 -8.23
C LEU A 481 -20.65 -25.08 -9.18
N VAL A 482 -21.18 -24.55 -10.28
CA VAL A 482 -21.77 -25.33 -11.37
C VAL A 482 -20.69 -25.92 -12.27
N SER A 483 -21.03 -26.97 -13.04
CA SER A 483 -20.11 -27.55 -14.02
C SER A 483 -19.66 -26.52 -15.05
N GLY A 484 -18.35 -26.41 -15.25
CA GLY A 484 -17.71 -25.42 -16.13
C GLY A 484 -17.20 -24.17 -15.40
N ASP A 485 -17.71 -23.86 -14.21
CA ASP A 485 -17.23 -22.73 -13.42
C ASP A 485 -15.86 -23.05 -12.79
N THR A 486 -14.81 -22.56 -13.44
CA THR A 486 -13.41 -22.99 -13.19
C THR A 486 -12.47 -21.84 -12.84
N ASP A 487 -12.90 -20.59 -12.99
CA ASP A 487 -12.11 -19.40 -12.66
C ASP A 487 -12.75 -18.57 -11.55
N PHE A 488 -12.21 -18.65 -10.33
CA PHE A 488 -12.69 -17.84 -9.19
C PHE A 488 -12.61 -16.32 -9.44
N ARG A 489 -11.83 -15.87 -10.43
CA ARG A 489 -11.73 -14.45 -10.80
C ARG A 489 -12.89 -14.00 -11.69
N ASN A 490 -13.53 -14.95 -12.37
CA ASN A 490 -14.59 -14.75 -13.36
C ASN A 490 -15.69 -15.81 -13.15
N PRO A 491 -16.35 -15.84 -11.97
CA PRO A 491 -17.34 -16.86 -11.66
C PRO A 491 -18.50 -16.83 -12.66
N THR A 492 -19.08 -18.01 -12.91
CA THR A 492 -20.18 -18.21 -13.85
C THR A 492 -21.40 -18.87 -13.22
N SER A 493 -21.28 -19.40 -12.01
CA SER A 493 -22.39 -19.96 -11.23
C SER A 493 -23.38 -18.85 -10.86
N PRO A 494 -24.66 -18.91 -11.28
CA PRO A 494 -25.61 -17.80 -11.08
C PRO A 494 -25.73 -17.35 -9.63
N LYS A 495 -25.79 -18.30 -8.68
CA LYS A 495 -25.82 -17.99 -7.24
C LYS A 495 -24.64 -17.13 -6.78
N ILE A 496 -23.43 -17.45 -7.24
CA ILE A 496 -22.20 -16.73 -6.87
C ILE A 496 -22.19 -15.34 -7.51
N VAL A 497 -22.46 -15.28 -8.82
CA VAL A 497 -22.47 -14.02 -9.59
C VAL A 497 -23.50 -13.02 -9.03
N HIS A 498 -24.73 -13.48 -8.80
CA HIS A 498 -25.80 -12.61 -8.32
C HIS A 498 -25.69 -12.32 -6.82
N PHE A 499 -25.15 -13.23 -6.00
CA PHE A 499 -24.79 -12.91 -4.62
C PHE A 499 -23.72 -11.80 -4.55
N ILE A 500 -22.65 -11.90 -5.35
CA ILE A 500 -21.62 -10.85 -5.42
C ILE A 500 -22.24 -9.52 -5.85
N ALA A 501 -23.09 -9.49 -6.89
CA ALA A 501 -23.76 -8.27 -7.33
C ALA A 501 -24.68 -7.66 -6.23
N GLY A 502 -25.42 -8.52 -5.50
CA GLY A 502 -26.26 -8.11 -4.38
C GLY A 502 -25.45 -7.55 -3.22
N ALA A 503 -24.42 -8.27 -2.76
CA ALA A 503 -23.55 -7.83 -1.67
C ALA A 503 -22.77 -6.55 -2.01
N GLN A 504 -22.29 -6.40 -3.26
CA GLN A 504 -21.69 -5.14 -3.73
C GLN A 504 -22.67 -3.97 -3.63
N THR A 505 -23.95 -4.19 -3.96
CA THR A 505 -25.00 -3.17 -3.86
C THR A 505 -25.23 -2.77 -2.40
N VAL A 506 -25.17 -3.71 -1.44
CA VAL A 506 -25.22 -3.40 -0.01
C VAL A 506 -24.01 -2.54 0.39
N ILE A 507 -22.79 -3.00 0.11
CA ILE A 507 -21.54 -2.32 0.49
C ILE A 507 -21.51 -0.88 -0.06
N ASN A 508 -21.85 -0.70 -1.34
CA ASN A 508 -21.85 0.61 -2.00
C ASN A 508 -22.97 1.56 -1.51
N SER A 509 -23.92 1.08 -0.68
CA SER A 509 -25.00 1.90 -0.12
C SER A 509 -24.63 2.57 1.21
N PHE A 510 -23.44 2.29 1.77
CA PHE A 510 -22.97 2.81 3.04
C PHE A 510 -21.63 3.54 2.89
N SER A 511 -21.22 4.27 3.93
CA SER A 511 -19.94 4.98 3.97
C SER A 511 -18.75 4.01 4.07
N SER A 512 -17.54 4.56 3.96
CA SER A 512 -16.27 3.86 4.22
C SER A 512 -16.15 3.23 5.62
N ASP A 513 -17.07 3.49 6.53
CA ASP A 513 -17.11 2.90 7.88
C ASP A 513 -17.87 1.56 7.92
N PHE A 514 -18.38 1.09 6.78
CA PHE A 514 -19.09 -0.17 6.65
C PHE A 514 -18.14 -1.35 6.80
N ILE A 515 -18.35 -2.14 7.85
CA ILE A 515 -17.53 -3.31 8.13
C ILE A 515 -18.05 -4.53 7.39
N LEU A 516 -17.18 -5.20 6.64
CA LEU A 516 -17.49 -6.44 5.93
C LEU A 516 -16.66 -7.60 6.47
N SER A 517 -17.33 -8.62 7.01
CA SER A 517 -16.69 -9.88 7.40
C SER A 517 -17.30 -11.12 6.74
N MET A 518 -16.58 -12.24 6.83
CA MET A 518 -17.01 -13.53 6.28
C MET A 518 -16.62 -14.70 7.21
N ALA A 519 -17.49 -15.69 7.33
CA ALA A 519 -17.29 -16.90 8.14
C ALA A 519 -17.53 -18.24 7.41
N PRO A 520 -16.96 -18.47 6.21
CA PRO A 520 -17.14 -19.75 5.53
C PRO A 520 -16.52 -20.93 6.29
N GLU A 521 -17.09 -22.11 6.14
CA GLU A 521 -16.42 -23.37 6.51
C GLU A 521 -15.19 -23.63 5.63
N THR A 522 -14.21 -24.38 6.14
CA THR A 522 -12.96 -24.67 5.41
C THR A 522 -13.17 -25.35 4.06
N ALA A 523 -14.25 -26.11 3.87
CA ALA A 523 -14.58 -26.74 2.59
C ALA A 523 -14.74 -25.69 1.47
N PHE A 524 -15.43 -24.58 1.75
CA PHE A 524 -15.69 -23.52 0.78
C PHE A 524 -14.45 -22.67 0.45
N VAL A 525 -13.39 -22.76 1.25
CA VAL A 525 -12.14 -21.99 1.09
C VAL A 525 -10.94 -22.91 0.84
N GLN A 526 -10.31 -23.45 1.89
CA GLN A 526 -9.12 -24.30 1.77
C GLN A 526 -9.41 -25.62 1.02
N GLY A 527 -10.66 -26.10 1.03
CA GLY A 527 -11.09 -27.23 0.22
C GLY A 527 -10.84 -27.04 -1.28
N GLY A 528 -10.83 -25.78 -1.74
CA GLY A 528 -10.44 -25.34 -3.08
C GLY A 528 -9.06 -25.81 -3.53
N TYR A 529 -8.12 -26.06 -2.60
CA TYR A 529 -6.79 -26.60 -2.90
C TYR A 529 -6.87 -28.04 -3.45
N SER A 530 -7.79 -28.84 -2.93
CA SER A 530 -8.02 -30.23 -3.35
C SER A 530 -9.11 -30.39 -4.42
N THR A 531 -10.13 -29.54 -4.42
CA THR A 531 -11.31 -29.66 -5.30
C THR A 531 -11.97 -28.30 -5.46
N TYR A 532 -12.25 -27.89 -6.70
CA TYR A 532 -12.98 -26.66 -7.02
C TYR A 532 -14.26 -27.03 -7.77
N ALA A 533 -15.28 -27.47 -7.02
CA ALA A 533 -16.55 -27.98 -7.54
C ALA A 533 -17.59 -28.14 -6.42
N GLY A 534 -18.88 -27.89 -6.73
CA GLY A 534 -19.94 -27.92 -5.72
C GLY A 534 -19.65 -26.89 -4.61
N ALA A 535 -19.79 -27.29 -3.34
CA ALA A 535 -19.41 -26.43 -2.22
C ALA A 535 -17.89 -26.18 -2.12
N TYR A 536 -17.04 -27.12 -2.57
CA TYR A 536 -15.60 -27.04 -2.36
C TYR A 536 -14.99 -25.92 -3.20
N GLY A 537 -14.41 -24.92 -2.52
CA GLY A 537 -13.87 -23.70 -3.13
C GLY A 537 -14.91 -22.64 -3.52
N ALA A 538 -16.21 -22.83 -3.27
CA ALA A 538 -17.25 -21.92 -3.76
C ALA A 538 -17.27 -20.52 -3.11
N TYR A 539 -16.55 -20.30 -2.00
CA TYR A 539 -16.36 -18.95 -1.46
C TYR A 539 -15.20 -18.19 -2.10
N LEU A 540 -14.24 -18.86 -2.73
CA LEU A 540 -13.09 -18.19 -3.34
C LEU A 540 -13.47 -17.07 -4.32
N PRO A 541 -14.48 -17.20 -5.21
CA PRO A 541 -14.92 -16.07 -6.01
C PRO A 541 -15.52 -14.91 -5.20
N VAL A 542 -16.23 -15.19 -4.10
CA VAL A 542 -16.80 -14.16 -3.20
C VAL A 542 -15.70 -13.42 -2.45
N ILE A 543 -14.75 -14.15 -1.86
CA ILE A 543 -13.58 -13.56 -1.19
C ILE A 543 -12.75 -12.78 -2.20
N TYR A 544 -12.52 -13.31 -3.40
CA TYR A 544 -11.76 -12.63 -4.45
C TYR A 544 -12.43 -11.32 -4.85
N ALA A 545 -13.75 -11.30 -5.10
CA ALA A 545 -14.48 -10.08 -5.45
C ALA A 545 -14.31 -8.98 -4.38
N PHE A 546 -14.48 -9.32 -3.10
CA PHE A 546 -14.48 -8.34 -2.02
C PHE A 546 -13.12 -8.15 -1.33
N ARG A 547 -12.03 -8.82 -1.74
CA ARG A 547 -10.73 -8.81 -1.03
C ARG A 547 -10.12 -7.42 -0.77
N ASN A 548 -10.52 -6.38 -1.50
CA ASN A 548 -10.05 -5.02 -1.25
C ASN A 548 -10.93 -4.29 -0.22
N GLN A 549 -12.23 -4.60 -0.17
CA GLN A 549 -13.23 -3.95 0.68
C GLN A 549 -13.46 -4.69 2.01
N MET A 550 -13.22 -5.99 2.06
CA MET A 550 -13.37 -6.85 3.23
C MET A 550 -12.38 -6.49 4.34
N ASP A 551 -12.89 -6.27 5.55
CA ASP A 551 -12.08 -5.98 6.74
C ASP A 551 -11.37 -7.21 7.26
N TYR A 552 -12.08 -8.34 7.36
CA TYR A 552 -11.51 -9.61 7.80
C TYR A 552 -12.38 -10.82 7.43
N ILE A 553 -11.73 -11.97 7.28
CA ILE A 553 -12.32 -13.30 7.17
C ILE A 553 -11.88 -14.15 8.36
N HIS A 554 -12.83 -14.84 8.97
CA HIS A 554 -12.60 -15.81 10.02
C HIS A 554 -13.23 -17.15 9.65
N VAL A 555 -12.48 -17.95 8.88
CA VAL A 555 -12.90 -19.29 8.47
C VAL A 555 -13.22 -20.13 9.70
N GLN A 556 -14.33 -20.87 9.66
CA GLN A 556 -14.74 -21.77 10.73
C GLN A 556 -13.76 -22.94 10.82
N HIS A 557 -12.82 -22.93 11.78
CA HIS A 557 -11.83 -24.00 12.00
C HIS A 557 -12.41 -25.15 12.86
N TYR A 558 -13.67 -25.49 12.59
CA TYR A 558 -14.48 -26.48 13.29
C TYR A 558 -15.54 -27.08 12.35
N ASN A 559 -16.12 -28.21 12.74
CA ASN A 559 -16.95 -29.09 11.89
C ASN A 559 -16.26 -29.58 10.58
N SER A 560 -14.99 -29.21 10.36
CA SER A 560 -14.20 -29.43 9.14
C SER A 560 -13.67 -30.86 8.96
N GLY A 561 -13.50 -31.61 10.06
CA GLY A 561 -12.79 -32.88 10.04
C GLY A 561 -11.28 -32.72 9.81
N CYS A 562 -10.82 -32.92 8.57
CA CYS A 562 -9.40 -32.85 8.20
C CYS A 562 -9.22 -32.16 6.84
N MET A 563 -8.25 -31.25 6.75
CA MET A 563 -8.01 -30.43 5.56
C MET A 563 -6.53 -30.44 5.15
N LEU A 564 -6.24 -30.28 3.86
CA LEU A 564 -4.87 -30.26 3.34
C LEU A 564 -4.21 -28.90 3.58
N GLY A 565 -3.03 -28.87 4.19
CA GLY A 565 -2.17 -27.69 4.23
C GLY A 565 -1.39 -27.48 2.93
N LEU A 566 -0.66 -26.37 2.82
CA LEU A 566 0.19 -26.03 1.66
C LEU A 566 1.29 -27.07 1.36
N ASP A 567 1.64 -27.91 2.34
CA ASP A 567 2.59 -29.03 2.22
C ASP A 567 1.93 -30.33 1.70
N GLY A 568 0.65 -30.27 1.34
CA GLY A 568 -0.15 -31.40 0.87
C GLY A 568 -0.55 -32.41 1.94
N ARG A 569 -0.26 -32.15 3.23
CA ARG A 569 -0.62 -33.05 4.34
C ARG A 569 -1.99 -32.71 4.91
N CYS A 570 -2.75 -33.73 5.27
CA CYS A 570 -4.03 -33.55 5.96
C CYS A 570 -3.81 -33.30 7.45
N TYR A 571 -4.26 -32.15 7.94
CA TYR A 571 -4.28 -31.79 9.35
C TYR A 571 -5.70 -31.89 9.88
N SER A 572 -5.87 -32.53 11.04
CA SER A 572 -7.18 -32.66 11.69
C SER A 572 -7.50 -31.44 12.54
N GLN A 573 -8.77 -31.03 12.54
CA GLN A 573 -9.31 -30.02 13.45
C GLN A 573 -8.99 -30.35 14.93
N SER A 574 -9.15 -29.37 15.82
CA SER A 574 -8.74 -29.44 17.24
C SER A 574 -7.22 -29.47 17.49
N THR A 575 -6.38 -29.16 16.49
CA THR A 575 -4.91 -29.18 16.62
C THR A 575 -4.26 -27.82 16.29
N PRO A 576 -3.13 -27.47 16.93
CA PRO A 576 -2.38 -26.26 16.58
C PRO A 576 -1.90 -26.27 15.11
N ASP A 577 -1.43 -27.42 14.61
CA ASP A 577 -0.98 -27.57 13.22
C ASP A 577 -2.09 -27.21 12.22
N PHE A 578 -3.33 -27.66 12.46
CA PHE A 578 -4.47 -27.35 11.60
C PHE A 578 -4.76 -25.85 11.56
N HIS A 579 -4.79 -25.18 12.71
CA HIS A 579 -5.06 -23.73 12.75
C HIS A 579 -3.99 -22.92 12.02
N VAL A 580 -2.71 -23.31 12.14
CA VAL A 580 -1.61 -22.67 11.41
C VAL A 580 -1.72 -22.94 9.90
N ALA A 581 -1.89 -24.20 9.51
CA ALA A 581 -1.97 -24.60 8.10
C ALA A 581 -3.14 -23.94 7.37
N MET A 582 -4.34 -23.93 7.98
CA MET A 582 -5.53 -23.34 7.38
C MET A 582 -5.46 -21.80 7.28
N ALA A 583 -4.87 -21.13 8.27
CA ALA A 583 -4.67 -19.69 8.22
C ALA A 583 -3.57 -19.29 7.23
N GLU A 584 -2.44 -20.03 7.18
CA GLU A 584 -1.34 -19.68 6.28
C GLU A 584 -1.73 -19.82 4.79
N MET A 585 -2.67 -20.69 4.43
CA MET A 585 -3.24 -20.72 3.07
C MET A 585 -3.83 -19.37 2.64
N LEU A 586 -4.52 -18.65 3.52
CA LEU A 586 -5.02 -17.31 3.21
C LEU A 586 -3.91 -16.23 3.26
N LEU A 587 -2.88 -16.42 4.09
CA LEU A 587 -1.79 -15.47 4.29
C LEU A 587 -0.67 -15.57 3.22
N GLN A 588 -0.56 -16.71 2.52
CA GLN A 588 0.36 -16.92 1.38
C GLN A 588 -0.36 -16.93 0.04
N GLY A 589 -1.67 -17.23 0.03
CA GLY A 589 -2.35 -17.71 -1.18
C GLY A 589 -2.03 -19.20 -1.43
N PHE A 590 -2.77 -19.82 -2.34
CA PHE A 590 -2.64 -21.26 -2.62
C PHE A 590 -3.10 -21.65 -4.03
N PRO A 591 -2.49 -22.69 -4.65
CA PRO A 591 -3.00 -23.27 -5.89
C PRO A 591 -4.44 -23.78 -5.72
N VAL A 592 -5.34 -23.43 -6.64
CA VAL A 592 -6.72 -23.91 -6.64
C VAL A 592 -6.85 -25.06 -7.63
N ALA A 593 -7.50 -26.16 -7.22
CA ALA A 593 -7.65 -27.35 -8.04
C ALA A 593 -8.34 -27.03 -9.38
N SER A 594 -7.79 -27.52 -10.48
CA SER A 594 -8.29 -27.30 -11.84
C SER A 594 -8.38 -25.82 -12.29
N ASN A 595 -7.80 -24.88 -11.55
CA ASN A 595 -7.74 -23.46 -11.91
C ASN A 595 -6.38 -23.11 -12.55
N PRO A 596 -6.32 -22.23 -13.58
CA PRO A 596 -5.06 -21.81 -14.19
C PRO A 596 -4.21 -20.85 -13.33
N THR A 597 -4.66 -20.43 -12.15
CA THR A 597 -4.03 -19.43 -11.31
C THR A 597 -4.19 -19.78 -9.82
N SER A 598 -3.23 -19.39 -8.98
CA SER A 598 -3.36 -19.56 -7.53
C SER A 598 -4.25 -18.47 -6.94
N PHE A 599 -5.02 -18.83 -5.91
CA PHE A 599 -5.72 -17.84 -5.08
C PHE A 599 -4.67 -16.92 -4.43
N PRO A 600 -4.82 -15.58 -4.51
CA PRO A 600 -3.82 -14.65 -3.99
C PRO A 600 -3.81 -14.62 -2.45
N ALA A 601 -2.68 -14.21 -1.87
CA ALA A 601 -2.60 -13.87 -0.46
C ALA A 601 -3.58 -12.73 -0.11
N LEU A 602 -4.21 -12.83 1.05
CA LEU A 602 -4.88 -11.73 1.73
C LEU A 602 -3.87 -10.97 2.61
N ARG A 603 -4.18 -9.73 2.98
CA ARG A 603 -3.37 -9.01 3.98
C ARG A 603 -3.46 -9.74 5.33
N ALA A 604 -2.40 -9.68 6.13
CA ALA A 604 -2.42 -10.29 7.47
C ALA A 604 -3.54 -9.69 8.36
N ASP A 605 -3.81 -8.38 8.21
CA ASP A 605 -4.92 -7.71 8.88
C ASP A 605 -6.31 -8.18 8.43
N GLN A 606 -6.42 -8.99 7.38
CA GLN A 606 -7.70 -9.58 6.96
C GLN A 606 -7.90 -11.00 7.47
N VAL A 607 -6.91 -11.67 8.06
CA VAL A 607 -7.05 -13.08 8.42
C VAL A 607 -7.19 -13.24 9.93
N ALA A 608 -8.30 -13.84 10.35
CA ALA A 608 -8.59 -14.30 11.70
C ALA A 608 -8.97 -15.80 11.67
N ILE A 609 -9.09 -16.43 12.83
CA ILE A 609 -9.50 -17.84 12.97
C ILE A 609 -10.82 -17.92 13.74
N GLY A 610 -11.83 -18.62 13.19
CA GLY A 610 -13.07 -18.94 13.88
C GLY A 610 -12.96 -20.23 14.69
N LEU A 611 -13.32 -20.20 15.98
CA LEU A 611 -13.21 -21.33 16.91
C LEU A 611 -14.50 -21.57 17.71
N PRO A 612 -14.80 -22.78 18.17
CA PRO A 612 -15.88 -23.02 19.14
C PRO A 612 -15.48 -22.51 20.53
N ALA A 613 -16.34 -21.72 21.18
CA ALA A 613 -16.11 -21.19 22.54
C ALA A 613 -16.13 -22.28 23.62
N ALA A 614 -16.77 -23.41 23.32
CA ALA A 614 -16.98 -24.54 24.21
C ALA A 614 -16.97 -25.86 23.42
N PRO A 615 -16.66 -27.00 24.05
CA PRO A 615 -16.77 -28.31 23.41
C PRO A 615 -18.18 -28.63 22.87
N ALA A 616 -19.22 -28.06 23.47
CA ALA A 616 -20.62 -28.25 23.07
C ALA A 616 -21.09 -27.29 21.97
N ALA A 617 -20.28 -26.30 21.58
CA ALA A 617 -20.67 -25.28 20.61
C ALA A 617 -20.63 -25.77 19.14
N ALA A 618 -19.89 -26.86 18.87
CA ALA A 618 -19.72 -27.45 17.54
C ALA A 618 -19.68 -28.98 17.62
N GLY A 619 -19.88 -29.69 16.51
CA GLY A 619 -19.77 -31.15 16.42
C GLY A 619 -18.32 -31.66 16.54
N GLY A 620 -17.35 -30.79 16.33
CA GLY A 620 -15.92 -31.02 16.59
C GLY A 620 -15.10 -29.78 16.22
N GLY A 621 -13.83 -29.70 16.65
CA GLY A 621 -12.94 -28.57 16.36
C GLY A 621 -12.66 -27.62 17.54
N TYR A 622 -13.33 -27.80 18.69
CA TYR A 622 -12.94 -27.12 19.92
C TYR A 622 -11.47 -27.40 20.25
N THR A 623 -10.74 -26.36 20.65
CA THR A 623 -9.31 -26.42 20.95
C THR A 623 -9.02 -25.66 22.23
N THR A 624 -8.33 -26.31 23.17
CA THR A 624 -7.98 -25.71 24.45
C THR A 624 -7.10 -24.47 24.28
N PRO A 625 -7.21 -23.45 25.16
CA PRO A 625 -6.36 -22.26 25.13
C PRO A 625 -4.86 -22.53 24.96
N ALA A 626 -4.32 -23.50 25.71
CA ALA A 626 -2.91 -23.89 25.63
C ALA A 626 -2.46 -24.41 24.24
N ASN A 627 -3.38 -24.88 23.40
CA ASN A 627 -3.09 -25.30 22.02
C ASN A 627 -3.35 -24.17 21.02
N VAL A 628 -4.35 -23.31 21.25
CA VAL A 628 -4.57 -22.11 20.43
C VAL A 628 -3.41 -21.11 20.60
N TYR A 629 -2.89 -20.90 21.81
CA TYR A 629 -1.70 -20.06 22.04
C TYR A 629 -0.48 -20.53 21.23
N LYS A 630 -0.27 -21.84 21.09
CA LYS A 630 0.81 -22.39 20.23
C LYS A 630 0.61 -22.00 18.77
N ALA A 631 -0.62 -22.13 18.25
CA ALA A 631 -0.94 -21.74 16.89
C ALA A 631 -0.75 -20.24 16.66
N LEU A 632 -1.22 -19.40 17.60
CA LEU A 632 -1.08 -17.95 17.53
C LEU A 632 0.38 -17.48 17.69
N ASP A 633 1.16 -18.05 18.61
CA ASP A 633 2.58 -17.72 18.75
C ASP A 633 3.38 -18.11 17.50
N TYR A 634 3.02 -19.21 16.82
CA TYR A 634 3.65 -19.56 15.56
C TYR A 634 3.22 -18.62 14.44
N LEU A 635 1.90 -18.44 14.23
CA LEU A 635 1.36 -17.57 13.19
C LEU A 635 1.81 -16.12 13.33
N ILE A 636 1.84 -15.57 14.54
CA ILE A 636 2.04 -14.13 14.77
C ILE A 636 3.53 -13.80 15.00
N LYS A 637 4.25 -14.64 15.75
CA LYS A 637 5.63 -14.39 16.20
C LYS A 637 6.68 -15.27 15.51
N GLY A 638 6.27 -16.17 14.61
CA GLY A 638 7.16 -17.15 13.99
C GLY A 638 7.68 -18.21 14.96
N THR A 639 7.13 -18.33 16.18
CA THR A 639 7.67 -19.21 17.25
C THR A 639 7.15 -20.64 17.10
N PRO A 640 7.98 -21.63 16.69
CA PRO A 640 7.51 -22.98 16.42
C PRO A 640 7.28 -23.78 17.70
N PHE A 641 6.12 -24.46 17.79
CA PHE A 641 5.78 -25.36 18.91
C PHE A 641 6.19 -26.83 18.69
N ARG A 642 7.05 -27.10 17.69
CA ARG A 642 7.44 -28.45 17.23
C ARG A 642 6.26 -29.30 16.72
N GLY A 643 5.34 -28.65 16.02
CA GLY A 643 4.29 -29.31 15.23
C GLY A 643 4.82 -30.01 13.98
N ASN A 644 3.91 -30.64 13.24
CA ASN A 644 4.21 -31.27 11.97
C ASN A 644 4.12 -30.30 10.78
N TYR A 645 3.38 -29.19 10.92
CA TYR A 645 3.31 -28.14 9.92
C TYR A 645 4.50 -27.17 10.06
N THR A 646 5.09 -26.78 8.93
CA THR A 646 6.18 -25.81 8.87
C THR A 646 5.65 -24.53 8.25
N LEU A 647 5.64 -23.45 9.03
CA LEU A 647 5.21 -22.12 8.59
C LEU A 647 6.16 -21.62 7.50
N ILE A 648 5.62 -21.28 6.33
CA ILE A 648 6.39 -20.83 5.16
C ILE A 648 7.02 -19.47 5.46
N ASN A 649 6.27 -18.53 6.03
CA ASN A 649 6.83 -17.30 6.58
C ASN A 649 7.35 -17.53 8.00
N SER A 650 8.60 -18.00 8.12
CA SER A 650 9.25 -18.29 9.41
C SER A 650 9.36 -17.10 10.37
N SER A 651 9.15 -15.85 9.92
CA SER A 651 9.11 -14.66 10.78
C SER A 651 7.73 -14.39 11.41
N GLY A 652 6.70 -15.09 10.95
CA GLY A 652 5.31 -14.87 11.36
C GLY A 652 4.66 -13.64 10.71
N TYR A 653 3.38 -13.48 11.02
CA TYR A 653 2.46 -12.49 10.49
C TYR A 653 2.07 -11.53 11.61
N ALA A 654 2.96 -10.58 11.90
CA ALA A 654 2.81 -9.66 13.03
C ALA A 654 1.48 -8.89 13.06
N ASN A 655 0.81 -8.70 11.90
CA ASN A 655 -0.48 -8.01 11.77
C ASN A 655 -1.70 -8.95 11.63
N PHE A 656 -1.56 -10.25 11.89
CA PHE A 656 -2.68 -11.20 11.93
C PHE A 656 -3.84 -10.69 12.81
N ARG A 657 -5.08 -10.75 12.31
CA ARG A 657 -6.18 -9.90 12.81
C ARG A 657 -6.78 -10.34 14.14
N GLY A 658 -6.75 -11.64 14.46
CA GLY A 658 -7.21 -12.15 15.76
C GLY A 658 -8.11 -13.37 15.69
N LEU A 659 -9.13 -13.42 16.55
CA LEU A 659 -10.00 -14.58 16.72
C LEU A 659 -11.48 -14.21 16.58
N MET A 660 -12.24 -15.15 16.05
CA MET A 660 -13.69 -15.20 16.12
C MET A 660 -14.12 -16.40 16.94
N THR A 661 -15.28 -16.31 17.60
CA THR A 661 -15.91 -17.50 18.17
C THR A 661 -17.40 -17.65 17.90
N TRP A 662 -17.78 -18.89 17.64
CA TRP A 662 -19.10 -19.42 17.91
C TRP A 662 -19.14 -20.01 19.34
N SER A 663 -19.66 -19.32 20.35
CA SER A 663 -20.33 -18.02 20.34
C SER A 663 -20.19 -17.33 21.71
N ILE A 664 -20.62 -16.07 21.84
CA ILE A 664 -20.64 -15.32 23.11
C ILE A 664 -21.50 -16.06 24.15
N ASN A 665 -22.67 -16.56 23.74
CA ASN A 665 -23.55 -17.33 24.62
C ASN A 665 -22.88 -18.63 25.10
N TRP A 666 -22.16 -19.33 24.20
CA TRP A 666 -21.41 -20.54 24.56
C TRP A 666 -20.18 -20.26 25.45
N ASP A 667 -19.51 -19.12 25.28
CA ASP A 667 -18.44 -18.68 26.18
C ASP A 667 -18.97 -18.49 27.62
N ILE A 668 -20.10 -17.79 27.78
CA ILE A 668 -20.77 -17.62 29.08
C ILE A 668 -21.17 -18.98 29.68
N ALA A 669 -21.79 -19.85 28.88
CA ALA A 669 -22.19 -21.20 29.32
C ALA A 669 -20.98 -22.07 29.73
N ASN A 670 -19.79 -21.81 29.17
CA ASN A 670 -18.52 -22.46 29.47
C ASN A 670 -17.67 -21.68 30.50
N GLY A 671 -18.28 -20.79 31.29
CA GLY A 671 -17.58 -20.07 32.37
C GLY A 671 -16.57 -19.02 31.91
N TYR A 672 -16.79 -18.43 30.73
CA TYR A 672 -15.97 -17.39 30.11
C TYR A 672 -14.55 -17.86 29.71
N GLU A 673 -14.33 -19.16 29.48
CA GLU A 673 -13.01 -19.71 29.15
C GLU A 673 -12.38 -19.02 27.93
N PHE A 674 -13.14 -18.77 26.86
CA PHE A 674 -12.65 -18.20 25.62
C PHE A 674 -12.26 -16.74 25.82
N SER A 675 -13.18 -15.91 26.32
CA SER A 675 -12.93 -14.47 26.48
C SER A 675 -11.93 -14.16 27.60
N ASN A 676 -11.84 -14.99 28.65
CA ASN A 676 -10.81 -14.86 29.68
C ASN A 676 -9.43 -15.28 29.18
N SER A 677 -9.33 -16.26 28.29
CA SER A 677 -8.06 -16.74 27.76
C SER A 677 -7.48 -15.81 26.69
N TYR A 678 -8.28 -15.38 25.72
CA TYR A 678 -7.74 -14.77 24.50
C TYR A 678 -7.68 -13.25 24.53
N ARG A 679 -8.58 -12.55 25.23
CA ARG A 679 -8.50 -11.09 25.36
C ARG A 679 -7.15 -10.63 25.93
N PRO A 680 -6.67 -11.13 27.09
CA PRO A 680 -5.38 -10.70 27.63
C PRO A 680 -4.19 -11.08 26.74
N TYR A 681 -4.27 -12.21 26.04
CA TYR A 681 -3.24 -12.62 25.08
C TYR A 681 -3.16 -11.64 23.90
N LEU A 682 -4.30 -11.27 23.32
CA LEU A 682 -4.36 -10.32 22.21
C LEU A 682 -3.87 -8.93 22.63
N ASP A 683 -4.26 -8.46 23.82
CA ASP A 683 -3.83 -7.16 24.35
C ASP A 683 -2.31 -7.11 24.58
N ALA A 684 -1.72 -8.22 25.06
CA ALA A 684 -0.28 -8.33 25.27
C ALA A 684 0.54 -8.28 23.96
N LEU A 685 -0.02 -8.70 22.82
CA LEU A 685 0.67 -8.60 21.52
C LEU A 685 0.88 -7.15 21.08
N ASP A 686 -0.09 -6.28 21.35
CA ASP A 686 0.00 -4.88 20.97
C ASP A 686 0.76 -4.06 22.03
N ALA A 687 0.62 -4.40 23.32
CA ALA A 687 1.48 -3.88 24.38
C ALA A 687 2.97 -4.17 24.12
N ALA A 688 3.33 -5.34 23.57
CA ALA A 688 4.70 -5.65 23.17
C ALA A 688 5.21 -4.80 21.99
N SER A 689 4.31 -4.29 21.13
CA SER A 689 4.66 -3.35 20.07
C SER A 689 4.81 -1.92 20.59
N ILE A 690 3.97 -1.51 21.54
CA ILE A 690 4.08 -0.22 22.24
C ILE A 690 5.34 -0.21 23.10
N ALA A 691 5.69 -1.27 23.82
CA ALA A 691 6.93 -1.38 24.61
C ALA A 691 8.22 -1.34 23.76
N ARG A 692 8.12 -1.60 22.45
CA ARG A 692 9.24 -1.54 21.49
C ARG A 692 9.36 -0.17 20.79
N ILE A 693 8.34 0.69 20.96
CA ILE A 693 8.35 2.10 20.54
C ILE A 693 8.66 2.99 21.76
N ALA A 694 8.02 2.72 22.89
CA ALA A 694 8.28 3.32 24.20
C ALA A 694 9.57 2.81 24.89
N SER A 695 10.41 2.06 24.19
CA SER A 695 11.82 1.88 24.60
C SER A 695 12.70 3.08 24.22
N GLU A 696 12.14 4.10 23.54
CA GLU A 696 12.81 5.39 23.28
C GLU A 696 12.26 6.57 24.12
N GLU A 697 11.13 6.43 24.85
CA GLU A 697 10.68 7.49 25.79
C GLU A 697 9.87 6.95 27.00
N GLU A 698 9.98 7.63 28.15
CA GLU A 698 9.83 7.08 29.50
C GLU A 698 8.46 6.44 29.85
N GLN A 699 8.50 5.34 30.61
CA GLN A 699 7.33 4.56 31.07
C GLN A 699 7.26 4.44 32.62
N PRO A 700 6.09 4.63 33.25
CA PRO A 700 5.80 4.15 34.60
C PRO A 700 4.95 2.86 34.56
N VAL A 701 5.45 1.75 35.13
CA VAL A 701 4.81 0.42 35.06
C VAL A 701 4.42 -0.11 36.45
N SER A 702 3.16 -0.57 36.60
CA SER A 702 2.65 -1.29 37.78
C SER A 702 3.13 -2.74 37.84
N ALA A 703 3.39 -3.26 39.04
CA ALA A 703 4.15 -4.49 39.24
C ALA A 703 3.36 -5.80 39.09
N VAL A 704 3.75 -6.64 38.13
CA VAL A 704 3.66 -8.11 38.21
C VAL A 704 4.95 -8.75 37.64
N ASP A 705 5.42 -8.33 36.46
CA ASP A 705 6.60 -8.92 35.80
C ASP A 705 7.93 -8.22 36.18
N LYS A 706 8.39 -8.40 37.42
CA LYS A 706 9.74 -7.98 37.82
C LYS A 706 10.52 -9.14 38.41
N ALA A 707 11.66 -9.48 37.80
CA ALA A 707 12.56 -10.53 38.28
C ALA A 707 13.16 -10.24 39.67
N ILE A 708 13.07 -9.00 40.14
CA ILE A 708 13.35 -8.57 41.51
C ILE A 708 12.45 -7.38 41.89
N GLY A 709 11.93 -7.37 43.11
CA GLY A 709 11.17 -6.29 43.72
C GLY A 709 11.36 -6.23 45.24
N GLY A 710 10.76 -5.25 45.90
CA GLY A 710 10.78 -5.17 47.36
C GLY A 710 9.55 -4.46 47.93
N TYR A 711 9.11 -4.91 49.10
CA TYR A 711 7.92 -4.42 49.80
C TYR A 711 8.12 -4.39 51.33
N PRO A 712 7.68 -3.35 52.04
CA PRO A 712 7.16 -2.09 51.51
C PRO A 712 8.24 -1.30 50.75
N ASN A 713 7.81 -0.43 49.83
CA ASN A 713 8.68 0.50 49.10
C ASN A 713 7.84 1.75 48.73
N PRO A 714 8.01 2.91 49.40
CA PRO A 714 9.05 3.22 50.39
C PRO A 714 9.00 2.39 51.69
N PHE A 715 10.11 2.35 52.43
CA PHE A 715 10.23 1.65 53.71
C PHE A 715 10.94 2.51 54.77
N VAL A 716 10.67 2.22 56.05
CA VAL A 716 11.18 3.01 57.19
C VAL A 716 12.23 2.23 58.00
N HIS A 717 11.94 0.97 58.37
CA HIS A 717 12.83 0.15 59.22
C HIS A 717 13.42 -1.08 58.51
N GLY A 718 12.71 -1.60 57.51
CA GLY A 718 13.13 -2.72 56.69
C GLY A 718 12.11 -3.06 55.61
N ALA A 719 12.49 -3.95 54.70
CA ALA A 719 11.65 -4.42 53.59
C ALA A 719 11.99 -5.86 53.20
N THR A 720 11.00 -6.62 52.79
CA THR A 720 11.17 -7.92 52.13
C THR A 720 11.59 -7.68 50.68
N VAL A 721 12.60 -8.40 50.19
CA VAL A 721 13.08 -8.35 48.80
C VAL A 721 12.81 -9.70 48.14
N ASP A 722 11.87 -9.72 47.21
CA ASP A 722 11.46 -10.91 46.46
C ASP A 722 12.10 -10.91 45.07
N PHE A 723 12.59 -12.06 44.61
CA PHE A 723 13.20 -12.19 43.28
C PHE A 723 13.05 -13.61 42.74
N HIS A 724 13.25 -13.76 41.42
CA HIS A 724 13.12 -15.04 40.72
C HIS A 724 14.44 -15.43 40.04
N VAL A 725 14.87 -16.69 40.24
CA VAL A 725 16.04 -17.29 39.62
C VAL A 725 15.56 -18.25 38.53
N GLU A 726 15.73 -17.85 37.26
CA GLU A 726 15.21 -18.60 36.11
C GLU A 726 15.86 -19.99 35.94
N ARG A 727 17.12 -20.16 36.36
CA ARG A 727 17.88 -21.42 36.28
C ARG A 727 18.82 -21.54 37.48
N SER A 728 18.98 -22.76 38.00
CA SER A 728 19.92 -23.04 39.08
C SER A 728 21.35 -22.69 38.65
N GLY A 729 22.04 -21.85 39.41
CA GLY A 729 23.31 -21.26 39.01
C GLY A 729 23.87 -20.23 39.99
N TYR A 730 25.08 -19.74 39.73
CA TYR A 730 25.69 -18.67 40.53
C TYR A 730 24.87 -17.38 40.44
N THR A 731 24.41 -16.86 41.58
CA THR A 731 23.58 -15.67 41.68
C THR A 731 24.12 -14.74 42.77
N SER A 732 24.19 -13.44 42.49
CA SER A 732 24.53 -12.42 43.50
C SER A 732 23.45 -11.35 43.58
N LEU A 733 23.21 -10.83 44.79
CA LEU A 733 22.30 -9.73 45.05
C LEU A 733 22.98 -8.71 45.96
N VAL A 734 23.26 -7.54 45.40
CA VAL A 734 24.03 -6.47 46.04
C VAL A 734 23.18 -5.19 46.11
N VAL A 735 23.29 -4.46 47.23
CA VAL A 735 22.66 -3.14 47.39
C VAL A 735 23.71 -2.05 47.25
N TYR A 736 23.39 -1.03 46.46
CA TYR A 736 24.18 0.17 46.27
C TYR A 736 23.40 1.41 46.72
N ASP A 737 24.10 2.46 47.15
CA ASP A 737 23.52 3.79 47.35
C ASP A 737 23.42 4.59 46.03
N ASN A 738 22.90 5.81 46.11
CA ASN A 738 22.71 6.69 44.95
C ASN A 738 24.01 7.23 44.32
N VAL A 739 25.18 6.95 44.90
CA VAL A 739 26.50 7.26 44.31
C VAL A 739 27.26 5.99 43.89
N GLY A 740 26.58 4.83 43.87
CA GLY A 740 27.15 3.57 43.40
C GLY A 740 28.09 2.88 44.38
N LYS A 741 28.09 3.28 45.66
CA LYS A 741 28.87 2.60 46.71
C LYS A 741 28.07 1.41 47.24
N ARG A 742 28.73 0.27 47.42
CA ARG A 742 28.13 -0.94 48.02
C ARG A 742 27.73 -0.69 49.48
N VAL A 743 26.47 -0.99 49.80
CA VAL A 743 25.84 -0.84 51.11
C VAL A 743 25.75 -2.18 51.83
N THR A 744 25.27 -3.22 51.15
CA THR A 744 25.26 -4.60 51.66
C THR A 744 25.21 -5.61 50.52
N VAL A 745 25.47 -6.89 50.82
CA VAL A 745 25.33 -8.03 49.91
C VAL A 745 24.39 -9.01 50.60
N PHE A 746 23.26 -9.35 49.96
CA PHE A 746 22.30 -10.33 50.49
C PHE A 746 22.69 -11.77 50.14
N MET A 747 23.36 -11.97 49.00
CA MET A 747 23.86 -13.26 48.54
C MET A 747 24.91 -13.07 47.46
N ASP A 748 25.82 -14.05 47.35
CA ASP A 748 26.87 -14.15 46.34
C ASP A 748 27.29 -15.62 46.27
N GLY A 749 26.56 -16.44 45.50
CA GLY A 749 26.72 -17.91 45.52
C GLY A 749 25.70 -18.67 44.68
N VAL A 750 25.81 -20.00 44.63
CA VAL A 750 24.90 -20.85 43.84
C VAL A 750 23.53 -20.95 44.49
N LEU A 751 22.48 -20.71 43.70
CA LEU A 751 21.07 -20.81 44.07
C LEU A 751 20.31 -21.71 43.11
N GLU A 752 19.26 -22.37 43.61
CA GLU A 752 18.36 -23.19 42.79
C GLU A 752 17.35 -22.31 42.04
N SER A 753 16.85 -22.81 40.91
CA SER A 753 15.75 -22.17 40.17
C SER A 753 14.49 -22.05 41.02
N GLY A 754 13.82 -20.89 40.96
CA GLY A 754 12.58 -20.62 41.68
C GLY A 754 12.48 -19.20 42.23
N HIS A 755 11.44 -18.96 43.04
CA HIS A 755 11.27 -17.72 43.78
C HIS A 755 12.01 -17.77 45.12
N HIS A 756 12.65 -16.66 45.46
CA HIS A 756 13.43 -16.47 46.67
C HIS A 756 13.10 -15.12 47.30
N SER A 757 13.29 -15.02 48.61
CA SER A 757 12.94 -13.82 49.38
C SER A 757 13.98 -13.57 50.48
N VAL A 758 14.35 -12.30 50.70
CA VAL A 758 15.31 -11.88 51.74
C VAL A 758 14.78 -10.67 52.51
N GLU A 759 14.85 -10.74 53.83
CA GLU A 759 14.53 -9.63 54.73
C GLU A 759 15.68 -8.62 54.84
N TRP A 760 15.45 -7.38 54.40
CA TRP A 760 16.36 -6.26 54.61
C TRP A 760 16.05 -5.52 55.91
N ASN A 761 16.85 -5.76 56.95
CA ASN A 761 16.87 -4.87 58.11
C ASN A 761 17.74 -3.64 57.79
N ALA A 762 17.12 -2.46 57.80
CA ALA A 762 17.70 -1.21 57.31
C ALA A 762 17.71 -0.09 58.35
N GLY A 763 17.54 -0.40 59.63
CA GLY A 763 17.41 0.60 60.70
C GLY A 763 18.57 1.60 60.80
N THR A 764 19.77 1.22 60.34
CA THR A 764 21.02 2.01 60.49
C THR A 764 21.47 2.79 59.25
N ILE A 765 20.84 2.59 58.08
CA ILE A 765 21.23 3.30 56.85
C ILE A 765 20.49 4.65 56.74
N PRO A 766 21.08 5.71 56.14
CA PRO A 766 20.39 6.99 55.96
C PRO A 766 19.14 6.89 55.07
N SER A 767 18.19 7.81 55.25
CA SER A 767 17.10 8.04 54.30
C SER A 767 17.65 8.36 52.91
N GLY A 768 17.02 7.87 51.84
CA GLY A 768 17.51 8.07 50.48
C GLY A 768 17.17 6.95 49.50
N VAL A 769 17.79 7.02 48.32
CA VAL A 769 17.61 6.08 47.22
C VAL A 769 18.67 4.99 47.25
N TYR A 770 18.24 3.74 47.12
CA TYR A 770 19.08 2.55 47.05
C TYR A 770 18.74 1.72 45.81
N PHE A 771 19.74 1.01 45.27
CA PHE A 771 19.60 0.15 44.11
C PHE A 771 19.98 -1.29 44.48
N LEU A 772 19.01 -2.20 44.41
CA LEU A 772 19.21 -3.63 44.43
C LEU A 772 19.73 -4.07 43.06
N GLN A 773 20.73 -4.93 43.00
CA GLN A 773 21.33 -5.45 41.78
C GLN A 773 21.43 -6.98 41.88
N LEU A 774 20.58 -7.67 41.15
CA LEU A 774 20.60 -9.12 40.97
C LEU A 774 21.44 -9.46 39.74
N THR A 775 22.43 -10.34 39.86
CA THR A 775 23.22 -10.87 38.75
C THR A 775 23.11 -12.39 38.71
N ALA A 776 22.68 -12.95 37.59
CA ALA A 776 22.58 -14.39 37.36
C ALA A 776 23.84 -14.97 36.67
N GLU A 777 23.94 -16.30 36.58
CA GLU A 777 25.13 -17.00 36.07
C GLU A 777 25.45 -16.72 34.60
N ASP A 778 24.42 -16.42 33.80
CA ASP A 778 24.55 -16.00 32.40
C ASP A 778 25.07 -14.55 32.24
N GLY A 779 25.32 -13.85 33.35
CA GLY A 779 25.75 -12.45 33.38
C GLY A 779 24.60 -11.45 33.26
N LYS A 780 23.33 -11.90 33.24
CA LYS A 780 22.15 -11.02 33.21
C LYS A 780 22.06 -10.23 34.52
N VAL A 781 22.16 -8.91 34.43
CA VAL A 781 22.04 -7.98 35.57
C VAL A 781 20.66 -7.31 35.56
N THR A 782 19.89 -7.48 36.63
CA THR A 782 18.60 -6.80 36.85
C THR A 782 18.73 -5.87 38.05
N ASN A 783 18.33 -4.60 37.89
CA ASN A 783 18.36 -3.62 38.98
C ASN A 783 16.95 -3.21 39.42
N TYR A 784 16.75 -2.97 40.72
CA TYR A 784 15.48 -2.49 41.30
C TYR A 784 15.72 -1.36 42.30
N LYS A 785 14.89 -0.31 42.25
CA LYS A 785 15.07 0.92 43.06
C LYS A 785 14.19 0.88 44.31
N MET A 786 14.82 1.06 45.47
CA MET A 786 14.20 1.11 46.78
C MET A 786 14.34 2.51 47.39
N TYR A 787 13.30 2.99 48.06
CA TYR A 787 13.27 4.29 48.73
C TYR A 787 13.19 4.10 50.24
N LYS A 788 14.18 4.64 50.98
CA LYS A 788 14.10 4.73 52.43
C LYS A 788 13.65 6.13 52.85
N GLU A 789 12.61 6.20 53.68
CA GLU A 789 12.14 7.42 54.36
C GLU A 789 13.02 7.79 55.58
#